data_AF-A0A2E5ERH8-F1
#
_entry.id   AF-A0A2E5ERH8-F1
#
_cell.length_a   1.000
_cell.length_b   1.000
_cell.length_c   1.000
_cell.angle_alpha   90.00
_cell.angle_beta   90.00
_cell.angle_gamma   90.00
#
_symmetry.space_group_name_H-M   'P 1'
#
loop_
_entity.id
_entity.type
_entity.pdbx_description
1 polymer ?
#
loop_
_entity_poly.entity_id
_entity_poly.type
_entity_poly.pdbx_seq_one_letter_code
_entity_poly.pdbx_strand_id
1 'polypeptide(L)'
;MSACPNGAFRNDAPIPVMKNLLLSVLFALSVLTAEAAKPKVVFISGKPSHGPMSHEHRAGNLILAKRLNASGLVNAVVLPDIGYPKDHSVLEDAATIVIFCTGHGGHVLNPNLEQFDALMKKGIGVVMIHWATEAVKGEPGEKFLQWMGGFCDLDWSVNPHWTANFKPQKHEIWNGVKPFKVNDEWYYHMRFVKDRTGLTPILTDLPGPETLKRPNGPRSGNVHVRRSVADGESQHVAWAYQRPTMKGRGFGFTGGHVHMNWQHDGYRKIMLNAILWTAGLDVPMNGLESNTPSDEEMRSNLDDKKKRAPRRKKAKPPPKPAAKNESPAQPPSFDQLRKASIKRLNAQRSLNLLTRSLNATDNPRVQIALMQGMVSGLAGQRNVPAPDGWEKAMAKLSKSTDANVVKLSLQLGQVFGVQAATQQAIDTVKNSKASADARRSALQSLVTQRSPEVKDLLPSLLSDKDLQVDAIRAYSAIEDNNAPKLILNRYASLNFQAKRATVETLASRKNYATQLLGAIKNETVPKQDIPTYLARSLSQLLGKSFDQAFGDVQALTKDKAALITRYRNLLNARRLANGSAHEGRKMFELVCASCHQIYGKGGKIGPDLTGSNRGNIDYILLNMIDPSADVPDAYKQVMINTNNGQFLVGTIAEEDGQRVVLNMVGLKQTVLKSDIKTRTVSPMSMMPEGLLPALSDTQVIDLVKYLQTKKQVALP
;
A
#
# COMPACT_ATOMS: atom_id res chain seq x y z
N MET A 1 -76.29 -3.75 17.82
CA MET A 1 -77.75 -3.54 17.77
C MET A 1 -77.96 -2.14 17.22
N SER A 2 -78.07 -2.01 15.90
CA SER A 2 -79.35 -1.88 15.15
C SER A 2 -79.60 -0.39 14.87
N ALA A 3 -80.00 0.11 13.71
CA ALA A 3 -80.13 -0.37 12.34
C ALA A 3 -80.45 0.91 11.53
N CYS A 4 -79.98 1.04 10.28
CA CYS A 4 -80.67 1.88 9.29
C CYS A 4 -82.05 1.25 8.98
N PRO A 5 -83.02 1.97 8.34
CA PRO A 5 -83.09 1.91 6.86
C PRO A 5 -83.87 3.01 6.10
N ASN A 6 -83.66 3.01 4.75
CA ASN A 6 -84.55 3.34 3.60
C ASN A 6 -85.04 4.79 3.37
N GLY A 7 -85.23 5.33 2.15
CA GLY A 7 -85.15 4.93 0.72
C GLY A 7 -85.61 6.17 -0.12
N ALA A 8 -85.02 6.55 -1.26
CA ALA A 8 -85.19 6.09 -2.66
C ALA A 8 -86.00 7.06 -3.57
N PHE A 9 -85.48 7.26 -4.82
CA PHE A 9 -86.10 7.67 -6.12
C PHE A 9 -85.63 8.97 -6.86
N ARG A 10 -84.81 8.78 -7.94
CA ARG A 10 -84.85 9.19 -9.40
C ARG A 10 -85.24 10.65 -9.80
N ASN A 11 -84.80 11.32 -10.90
CA ASN A 11 -84.10 11.01 -12.17
C ASN A 11 -83.60 12.33 -12.87
N ASP A 12 -82.50 12.25 -13.64
CA ASP A 12 -82.06 12.91 -14.92
C ASP A 12 -82.12 14.44 -15.25
N ALA A 13 -81.09 14.84 -16.04
CA ALA A 13 -80.56 16.17 -16.48
C ALA A 13 -81.42 16.92 -17.57
N PRO A 14 -81.05 18.10 -18.20
CA PRO A 14 -79.72 18.56 -18.70
C PRO A 14 -79.38 20.11 -18.72
N ILE A 15 -78.19 20.44 -19.27
CA ILE A 15 -77.40 21.71 -19.50
C ILE A 15 -77.97 22.51 -20.75
N PRO A 16 -77.84 23.87 -21.00
CA PRO A 16 -76.59 24.65 -21.25
C PRO A 16 -76.48 26.21 -21.06
N VAL A 17 -75.24 26.65 -21.35
CA VAL A 17 -74.39 27.89 -21.32
C VAL A 17 -74.77 29.13 -22.17
N MET A 18 -74.16 30.31 -21.86
CA MET A 18 -73.70 31.50 -22.68
C MET A 18 -74.33 32.86 -22.25
N LYS A 19 -73.75 34.08 -22.31
CA LYS A 19 -72.41 34.72 -22.49
C LYS A 19 -72.56 36.28 -22.30
N ASN A 20 -71.46 37.00 -21.98
CA ASN A 20 -71.16 38.47 -22.18
C ASN A 20 -71.76 39.50 -21.18
N LEU A 21 -71.13 40.62 -20.74
CA LEU A 21 -70.28 41.63 -21.43
C LEU A 21 -69.63 42.71 -20.47
N LEU A 22 -68.42 43.24 -20.84
CA LEU A 22 -67.73 44.57 -20.59
C LEU A 22 -67.37 45.07 -19.14
N LEU A 23 -66.09 45.26 -18.71
CA LEU A 23 -65.06 46.33 -18.94
C LEU A 23 -65.53 47.77 -18.63
N SER A 24 -64.91 48.68 -17.84
CA SER A 24 -63.50 48.92 -17.43
C SER A 24 -63.43 50.02 -16.34
N VAL A 25 -62.48 49.98 -15.38
CA VAL A 25 -61.66 51.14 -14.87
C VAL A 25 -60.35 50.59 -14.29
N LEU A 26 -59.23 51.18 -14.73
CA LEU A 26 -57.86 50.89 -14.33
C LEU A 26 -57.57 51.25 -12.85
N PHE A 27 -56.93 50.33 -12.14
CA PHE A 27 -55.93 50.67 -11.13
C PHE A 27 -54.64 49.94 -11.50
N ALA A 28 -53.66 50.71 -11.99
CA ALA A 28 -52.34 50.20 -12.29
C ALA A 28 -51.60 49.92 -10.96
N LEU A 29 -51.62 48.67 -10.49
CA LEU A 29 -50.56 48.17 -9.63
C LEU A 29 -49.45 47.64 -10.54
N SER A 30 -48.46 48.48 -10.78
CA SER A 30 -47.15 48.03 -11.21
C SER A 30 -46.56 47.16 -10.11
N VAL A 31 -46.83 45.86 -10.14
CA VAL A 31 -45.98 44.89 -9.46
C VAL A 31 -44.68 44.88 -10.24
N LEU A 32 -43.73 45.72 -9.82
CA LEU A 32 -42.32 45.48 -10.03
C LEU A 32 -42.07 44.08 -9.47
N THR A 33 -42.09 43.06 -10.34
CA THR A 33 -41.52 41.77 -10.02
C THR A 33 -40.03 42.03 -9.85
N ALA A 34 -39.61 42.29 -8.62
CA ALA A 34 -38.20 42.21 -8.26
C ALA A 34 -37.76 40.80 -8.67
N GLU A 35 -36.99 40.70 -9.74
CA GLU A 35 -36.39 39.44 -10.15
C GLU A 35 -35.62 38.92 -8.94
N ALA A 36 -36.08 37.81 -8.35
CA ALA A 36 -35.49 37.30 -7.11
C ALA A 36 -33.99 37.13 -7.33
N ALA A 37 -33.18 37.70 -6.43
CA ALA A 37 -31.73 37.67 -6.59
C ALA A 37 -31.25 36.22 -6.70
N LYS A 38 -30.55 35.92 -7.81
CA LYS A 38 -30.08 34.57 -8.11
C LYS A 38 -29.15 34.07 -7.00
N PRO A 39 -29.30 32.82 -6.52
CA PRO A 39 -28.43 32.27 -5.49
C PRO A 39 -26.95 32.38 -5.87
N LYS A 40 -26.12 32.86 -4.95
CA LYS A 40 -24.69 33.04 -5.16
C LYS A 40 -23.92 31.75 -4.93
N VAL A 41 -23.13 31.33 -5.90
CA VAL A 41 -22.20 30.19 -5.80
C VAL A 41 -20.78 30.72 -5.76
N VAL A 42 -20.02 30.42 -4.72
CA VAL A 42 -18.65 30.93 -4.58
C VAL A 42 -17.63 29.80 -4.77
N PHE A 43 -16.68 29.98 -5.68
CA PHE A 43 -15.60 29.02 -5.94
C PHE A 43 -14.28 29.49 -5.32
N ILE A 44 -13.69 28.63 -4.47
CA ILE A 44 -12.37 28.81 -3.86
C ILE A 44 -11.38 27.90 -4.58
N SER A 45 -10.30 28.48 -5.10
CA SER A 45 -9.25 27.76 -5.84
C SER A 45 -7.98 27.64 -5.00
N GLY A 46 -7.46 26.43 -4.85
CA GLY A 46 -6.21 26.17 -4.12
C GLY A 46 -4.96 26.39 -4.97
N LYS A 47 -3.79 26.33 -4.31
CA LYS A 47 -2.50 26.42 -5.01
C LYS A 47 -2.29 25.25 -5.98
N PRO A 48 -1.62 25.46 -7.13
CA PRO A 48 -1.30 24.37 -8.06
C PRO A 48 -0.41 23.32 -7.40
N SER A 49 -0.67 22.05 -7.70
CA SER A 49 0.01 20.93 -7.03
C SER A 49 0.70 19.94 -7.96
N HIS A 50 0.34 19.92 -9.25
CA HIS A 50 0.82 18.98 -10.25
C HIS A 50 1.28 19.69 -11.53
N GLY A 51 1.81 18.93 -12.50
CA GLY A 51 2.08 19.41 -13.85
C GLY A 51 0.81 19.81 -14.60
N PRO A 52 0.93 20.48 -15.76
CA PRO A 52 -0.22 20.92 -16.57
C PRO A 52 -1.21 19.79 -16.86
N MET A 53 -2.49 20.12 -17.00
CA MET A 53 -3.62 19.20 -17.24
C MET A 53 -3.98 18.29 -16.06
N SER A 54 -3.28 18.40 -14.93
CA SER A 54 -3.59 17.68 -13.69
C SER A 54 -3.81 18.65 -12.54
N HIS A 55 -4.89 18.49 -11.76
CA HIS A 55 -5.20 19.37 -10.62
C HIS A 55 -5.26 20.86 -11.02
N GLU A 56 -5.95 21.17 -12.11
CA GLU A 56 -6.22 22.55 -12.52
C GLU A 56 -7.41 23.08 -11.71
N HIS A 57 -7.11 23.50 -10.48
CA HIS A 57 -8.13 23.92 -9.53
C HIS A 57 -8.90 25.14 -10.04
N ARG A 58 -8.16 26.16 -10.49
CA ARG A 58 -8.77 27.42 -10.91
C ARG A 58 -9.38 27.30 -12.30
N ALA A 59 -8.67 26.68 -13.25
CA ALA A 59 -9.19 26.47 -14.60
C ALA A 59 -10.49 25.63 -14.59
N GLY A 60 -10.53 24.56 -13.79
CA GLY A 60 -11.74 23.75 -13.62
C GLY A 60 -12.91 24.54 -13.05
N ASN A 61 -12.66 25.36 -12.02
CA ASN A 61 -13.67 26.24 -11.43
C ASN A 61 -14.23 27.25 -12.45
N LEU A 62 -13.38 27.86 -13.29
CA LEU A 62 -13.82 28.76 -14.36
C LEU A 62 -14.75 28.07 -15.36
N ILE A 63 -14.41 26.85 -15.78
CA ILE A 63 -15.24 26.08 -16.71
C ILE A 63 -16.62 25.85 -16.10
N LEU A 64 -16.69 25.35 -14.86
CA LEU A 64 -17.95 25.07 -14.17
C LEU A 64 -18.78 26.35 -13.94
N ALA A 65 -18.16 27.41 -13.44
CA ALA A 65 -18.81 28.70 -13.18
C ALA A 65 -19.40 29.30 -14.47
N LYS A 66 -18.68 29.23 -15.59
CA LYS A 66 -19.17 29.69 -16.89
C LYS A 66 -20.46 28.97 -17.30
N ARG A 67 -20.57 27.65 -17.07
CA ARG A 67 -21.77 26.86 -17.39
C ARG A 67 -22.93 27.16 -16.46
N LEU A 68 -22.66 27.31 -15.17
CA LEU A 68 -23.65 27.72 -14.18
C LEU A 68 -24.24 29.09 -14.53
N ASN A 69 -23.40 30.06 -14.87
CA ASN A 69 -23.85 31.39 -15.26
C ASN A 69 -24.64 31.39 -16.57
N ALA A 70 -24.22 30.58 -17.56
CA ALA A 70 -24.94 30.44 -18.83
C ALA A 70 -26.35 29.85 -18.65
N SER A 71 -26.60 29.09 -17.58
CA SER A 71 -27.93 28.56 -17.28
C SER A 71 -28.93 29.63 -16.80
N GLY A 72 -28.43 30.76 -16.29
CA GLY A 72 -29.25 31.80 -15.70
C GLY A 72 -29.85 31.47 -14.33
N LEU A 73 -29.60 30.29 -13.76
CA LEU A 73 -30.20 29.83 -12.49
C LEU A 73 -29.48 30.34 -11.24
N VAL A 74 -28.19 30.65 -11.34
CA VAL A 74 -27.33 31.07 -10.22
C VAL A 74 -26.39 32.19 -10.66
N ASN A 75 -25.80 32.88 -9.67
CA ASN A 75 -24.66 33.76 -9.87
C ASN A 75 -23.39 33.09 -9.34
N ALA A 76 -22.61 32.48 -10.24
CA ALA A 76 -21.37 31.80 -9.92
C ALA A 76 -20.16 32.73 -10.03
N VAL A 77 -19.43 32.87 -8.92
CA VAL A 77 -18.25 33.72 -8.77
C VAL A 77 -17.02 32.88 -8.45
N VAL A 78 -16.00 32.93 -9.31
CA VAL A 78 -14.67 32.39 -9.01
C VAL A 78 -13.84 33.48 -8.37
N LEU A 79 -13.44 33.26 -7.12
CA LEU A 79 -12.64 34.26 -6.40
C LEU A 79 -11.30 34.48 -7.11
N PRO A 80 -10.83 35.75 -7.19
CA PRO A 80 -9.58 36.06 -7.87
C PRO A 80 -8.36 35.52 -7.12
N ASP A 81 -8.45 35.46 -5.80
CA ASP A 81 -7.39 34.99 -4.91
C ASP A 81 -7.23 33.47 -4.93
N ILE A 82 -5.99 33.01 -4.87
CA ILE A 82 -5.64 31.61 -4.65
C ILE A 82 -5.52 31.35 -3.14
N GLY A 83 -6.33 30.42 -2.64
CA GLY A 83 -6.45 30.09 -1.22
C GLY A 83 -7.75 30.59 -0.61
N TYR A 84 -7.88 30.47 0.70
CA TYR A 84 -9.03 31.01 1.43
C TYR A 84 -9.06 32.54 1.30
N PRO A 85 -10.22 33.17 1.04
CA PRO A 85 -10.28 34.61 0.82
C PRO A 85 -9.83 35.38 2.05
N LYS A 86 -9.17 36.53 1.83
CA LYS A 86 -8.80 37.44 2.93
C LYS A 86 -10.00 38.20 3.46
N ASP A 87 -10.89 38.62 2.56
CA ASP A 87 -12.18 39.18 2.92
C ASP A 87 -13.19 38.04 3.08
N HIS A 88 -13.57 37.74 4.31
CA HIS A 88 -14.46 36.63 4.61
C HIS A 88 -15.94 36.96 4.29
N SER A 89 -16.29 38.24 4.18
CA SER A 89 -17.67 38.68 3.92
C SER A 89 -18.20 38.17 2.58
N VAL A 90 -17.30 37.93 1.62
CA VAL A 90 -17.63 37.40 0.29
C VAL A 90 -18.28 36.01 0.32
N LEU A 91 -18.19 35.30 1.46
CA LEU A 91 -18.75 33.97 1.67
C LEU A 91 -20.08 33.98 2.42
N GLU A 92 -20.48 35.10 3.03
CA GLU A 92 -21.61 35.13 3.99
C GLU A 92 -22.99 35.03 3.35
N ASP A 93 -23.12 35.52 2.12
CA ASP A 93 -24.31 35.49 1.28
C ASP A 93 -24.31 34.34 0.27
N ALA A 94 -23.33 33.43 0.35
CA ALA A 94 -23.24 32.28 -0.54
C ALA A 94 -24.36 31.28 -0.24
N ALA A 95 -25.05 30.81 -1.28
CA ALA A 95 -25.95 29.67 -1.19
C ALA A 95 -25.17 28.35 -1.08
N THR A 96 -24.05 28.24 -1.80
CA THR A 96 -23.11 27.12 -1.67
C THR A 96 -21.68 27.57 -1.99
N ILE A 97 -20.71 26.91 -1.36
CA ILE A 97 -19.28 27.17 -1.55
C ILE A 97 -18.63 25.94 -2.17
N VAL A 98 -17.99 26.11 -3.32
CA VAL A 98 -17.25 25.08 -4.04
C VAL A 98 -15.76 25.22 -3.75
N ILE A 99 -15.13 24.16 -3.27
CA ILE A 99 -13.72 24.13 -2.90
C ILE A 99 -13.00 23.11 -3.77
N PHE A 100 -12.04 23.61 -4.55
CA PHE A 100 -11.12 22.78 -5.32
C PHE A 100 -9.69 23.18 -4.97
N CYS A 101 -9.01 22.37 -4.17
CA CYS A 101 -7.70 22.71 -3.63
C CYS A 101 -6.86 21.48 -3.29
N THR A 102 -5.65 21.72 -2.76
CA THR A 102 -4.85 20.68 -2.12
C THR A 102 -5.51 20.16 -0.85
N GLY A 103 -5.23 18.90 -0.49
CA GLY A 103 -5.84 18.20 0.64
C GLY A 103 -4.94 18.11 1.87
N HIS A 104 -5.44 17.41 2.90
CA HIS A 104 -4.73 17.10 4.14
C HIS A 104 -4.07 18.36 4.73
N GLY A 105 -2.78 18.34 5.08
CA GLY A 105 -2.07 19.48 5.66
C GLY A 105 -2.01 20.73 4.75
N GLY A 106 -2.25 20.59 3.46
CA GLY A 106 -2.31 21.70 2.50
C GLY A 106 -3.72 22.26 2.25
N HIS A 107 -4.73 21.77 2.97
CA HIS A 107 -6.12 22.17 2.79
C HIS A 107 -6.35 23.64 3.16
N VAL A 108 -7.03 24.40 2.29
CA VAL A 108 -7.24 25.84 2.47
C VAL A 108 -8.08 26.19 3.70
N LEU A 109 -8.88 25.24 4.17
CA LEU A 109 -9.71 25.38 5.37
C LEU A 109 -8.98 25.12 6.68
N ASN A 110 -7.81 24.46 6.69
CA ASN A 110 -7.13 24.11 7.94
C ASN A 110 -6.94 25.29 8.91
N PRO A 111 -6.48 26.48 8.47
CA PRO A 111 -6.35 27.62 9.37
C PRO A 111 -7.68 28.36 9.63
N ASN A 112 -8.78 27.97 9.00
CA ASN A 112 -10.06 28.69 9.00
C ASN A 112 -11.26 27.78 9.35
N LEU A 113 -11.03 26.68 10.07
CA LEU A 113 -12.07 25.68 10.33
C LEU A 113 -13.24 26.25 11.12
N GLU A 114 -12.98 27.05 12.15
CA GLU A 114 -14.02 27.66 12.99
C GLU A 114 -14.87 28.66 12.22
N GLN A 115 -14.23 29.54 11.44
CA GLN A 115 -14.90 30.55 10.62
C GLN A 115 -15.76 29.87 9.55
N PHE A 116 -15.22 28.83 8.90
CA PHE A 116 -15.98 28.08 7.90
C PHE A 116 -17.12 27.28 8.53
N ASP A 117 -16.93 26.71 9.74
CA ASP A 117 -17.99 26.03 10.48
C ASP A 117 -19.17 26.96 10.79
N ALA A 118 -18.90 28.23 11.10
CA ALA A 118 -19.94 29.23 11.34
C ALA A 118 -20.82 29.45 10.08
N LEU A 119 -20.22 29.44 8.89
CA LEU A 119 -20.95 29.50 7.62
C LEU A 119 -21.80 28.24 7.40
N MET A 120 -21.24 27.06 7.67
CA MET A 120 -21.98 25.79 7.55
C MET A 120 -23.19 25.75 8.48
N LYS A 121 -23.04 26.26 9.72
CA LYS A 121 -24.13 26.40 10.70
C LYS A 121 -25.25 27.35 10.27
N LYS A 122 -24.96 28.34 9.44
CA LYS A 122 -25.98 29.21 8.80
C LYS A 122 -26.79 28.48 7.71
N GLY A 123 -26.39 27.26 7.33
CA GLY A 123 -27.09 26.47 6.33
C GLY A 123 -26.50 26.56 4.93
N ILE A 124 -25.33 27.19 4.78
CA ILE A 124 -24.63 27.32 3.50
C ILE A 124 -24.18 25.94 3.01
N GLY A 125 -24.42 25.66 1.74
CA GLY A 125 -24.00 24.43 1.08
C GLY A 125 -22.49 24.33 0.89
N VAL A 126 -21.98 23.11 0.72
CA VAL A 126 -20.56 22.90 0.41
C VAL A 126 -20.36 21.82 -0.65
N VAL A 127 -19.42 22.05 -1.55
CA VAL A 127 -18.92 21.08 -2.51
C VAL A 127 -17.41 20.97 -2.37
N MET A 128 -16.87 19.77 -2.16
CA MET A 128 -15.43 19.54 -2.09
C MET A 128 -14.98 18.58 -3.21
N ILE A 129 -14.03 19.04 -4.02
CA ILE A 129 -13.57 18.38 -5.24
C ILE A 129 -12.16 17.79 -5.03
N HIS A 130 -12.01 16.52 -5.38
CA HIS A 130 -10.76 15.77 -5.43
C HIS A 130 -9.99 15.81 -4.10
N TRP A 131 -8.80 16.40 -4.08
CA TRP A 131 -7.96 16.60 -2.90
C TRP A 131 -8.65 17.42 -1.81
N ALA A 132 -9.62 18.27 -2.13
CA ALA A 132 -10.40 18.96 -1.11
C ALA A 132 -11.23 18.00 -0.24
N THR A 133 -11.42 16.73 -0.65
CA THR A 133 -12.07 15.72 0.18
C THR A 133 -11.16 15.12 1.25
N GLU A 134 -9.85 15.37 1.22
CA GLU A 134 -8.89 14.85 2.20
C GLU A 134 -8.75 15.76 3.42
N ALA A 135 -9.04 15.23 4.60
CA ALA A 135 -8.88 15.93 5.87
C ALA A 135 -7.73 15.36 6.69
N VAL A 136 -7.15 16.18 7.57
CA VAL A 136 -6.29 15.69 8.65
C VAL A 136 -7.18 15.00 9.69
N LYS A 137 -6.74 13.85 10.19
CA LYS A 137 -7.46 13.10 11.23
C LYS A 137 -7.63 13.94 12.51
N GLY A 138 -8.79 13.83 13.15
CA GLY A 138 -9.18 14.63 14.30
C GLY A 138 -10.22 15.67 13.90
N GLU A 139 -10.17 16.84 14.53
CA GLU A 139 -11.13 17.93 14.35
C GLU A 139 -11.44 18.24 12.86
N PRO A 140 -10.47 18.35 11.93
CA PRO A 140 -10.79 18.66 10.54
C PRO A 140 -11.64 17.57 9.87
N GLY A 141 -11.32 16.30 10.13
CA GLY A 141 -12.11 15.17 9.64
C GLY A 141 -13.52 15.11 10.25
N GLU A 142 -13.66 15.44 11.53
CA GLU A 142 -14.97 15.53 12.21
C GLU A 142 -15.83 16.64 11.60
N LYS A 143 -15.23 17.79 11.29
CA LYS A 143 -15.91 18.87 10.55
C LYS A 143 -16.36 18.42 9.16
N PHE A 144 -15.52 17.70 8.42
CA PHE A 144 -15.89 17.22 7.08
C PHE A 144 -17.04 16.21 7.12
N LEU A 145 -17.07 15.34 8.15
CA LEU A 145 -18.22 14.47 8.40
C LEU A 145 -19.51 15.28 8.66
N GLN A 146 -19.43 16.37 9.43
CA GLN A 146 -20.58 17.25 9.69
C GLN A 146 -21.03 18.02 8.45
N TRP A 147 -20.09 18.47 7.61
CA TRP A 147 -20.39 19.36 6.50
C TRP A 147 -20.80 18.62 5.22
N MET A 148 -20.17 17.49 4.91
CA MET A 148 -20.42 16.72 3.69
C MET A 148 -20.60 15.22 3.91
N GLY A 149 -20.65 14.73 5.15
CA GLY A 149 -21.04 13.35 5.44
C GLY A 149 -19.95 12.29 5.24
N GLY A 150 -18.79 12.69 4.69
CA GLY A 150 -17.67 11.79 4.44
C GLY A 150 -16.38 12.52 4.11
N PHE A 151 -15.23 11.82 4.17
CA PHE A 151 -13.92 12.36 3.80
C PHE A 151 -12.90 11.24 3.50
N CYS A 152 -11.81 11.61 2.83
CA CYS A 152 -10.65 10.73 2.60
C CYS A 152 -9.71 10.77 3.81
N ASP A 153 -9.53 9.62 4.46
CA ASP A 153 -8.63 9.42 5.61
C ASP A 153 -7.40 8.65 5.11
N LEU A 154 -6.19 9.20 5.23
CA LEU A 154 -5.01 8.71 4.49
C LEU A 154 -4.65 7.25 4.79
N ASP A 155 -4.87 6.79 6.02
CA ASP A 155 -4.55 5.41 6.42
C ASP A 155 -5.72 4.43 6.17
N TRP A 156 -6.82 4.93 5.61
CA TRP A 156 -8.07 4.20 5.42
C TRP A 156 -8.54 4.18 3.96
N SER A 157 -8.43 5.32 3.28
CA SER A 157 -8.86 5.56 1.90
C SER A 157 -7.70 5.45 0.92
N VAL A 158 -7.99 5.24 -0.35
CA VAL A 158 -7.00 5.05 -1.41
C VAL A 158 -7.27 5.93 -2.61
N ASN A 159 -6.24 6.27 -3.40
CA ASN A 159 -6.35 7.12 -4.60
C ASN A 159 -5.76 6.52 -5.89
N PRO A 160 -6.15 5.32 -6.34
CA PRO A 160 -5.66 4.78 -7.59
C PRO A 160 -6.26 5.50 -8.80
N HIS A 161 -5.56 5.44 -9.94
CA HIS A 161 -6.15 5.77 -11.25
C HIS A 161 -6.88 4.56 -11.81
N TRP A 162 -8.16 4.71 -12.12
CA TRP A 162 -8.96 3.65 -12.73
C TRP A 162 -10.18 4.19 -13.46
N THR A 163 -10.77 3.33 -14.28
CA THR A 163 -11.90 3.70 -15.14
C THR A 163 -13.20 3.17 -14.55
N ALA A 164 -13.87 4.01 -13.77
CA ALA A 164 -15.14 3.69 -13.13
C ALA A 164 -16.32 3.79 -14.12
N ASN A 165 -17.32 2.93 -13.95
CA ASN A 165 -18.52 2.80 -14.75
C ASN A 165 -19.77 3.12 -13.92
N PHE A 166 -20.31 4.32 -14.11
CA PHE A 166 -21.41 4.83 -13.28
C PHE A 166 -22.77 4.60 -13.91
N LYS A 167 -23.69 4.13 -13.06
CA LYS A 167 -25.10 3.89 -13.39
C LYS A 167 -26.01 4.84 -12.61
N PRO A 168 -27.19 5.19 -13.17
CA PRO A 168 -28.15 6.07 -12.53
C PRO A 168 -28.48 5.68 -11.08
N GLN A 169 -28.53 6.69 -10.20
CA GLN A 169 -29.02 6.55 -8.84
C GLN A 169 -30.34 7.30 -8.68
N LYS A 170 -31.19 6.87 -7.74
CA LYS A 170 -32.43 7.57 -7.41
C LYS A 170 -32.12 8.84 -6.60
N HIS A 171 -31.74 9.90 -7.30
CA HIS A 171 -31.45 11.21 -6.73
C HIS A 171 -31.51 12.29 -7.82
N GLU A 172 -31.96 13.50 -7.48
CA GLU A 172 -32.11 14.62 -8.44
C GLU A 172 -30.81 15.02 -9.13
N ILE A 173 -29.67 14.79 -8.49
CA ILE A 173 -28.33 15.02 -9.09
C ILE A 173 -28.14 14.20 -10.38
N TRP A 174 -28.83 13.06 -10.53
CA TRP A 174 -28.81 12.23 -11.74
C TRP A 174 -29.76 12.70 -12.84
N ASN A 175 -30.54 13.75 -12.63
CA ASN A 175 -31.46 14.26 -13.65
C ASN A 175 -30.72 14.59 -14.96
N GLY A 176 -31.21 14.00 -16.06
CA GLY A 176 -30.63 14.09 -17.40
C GLY A 176 -29.19 13.59 -17.57
N VAL A 177 -28.65 12.83 -16.61
CA VAL A 177 -27.33 12.21 -16.72
C VAL A 177 -27.49 10.80 -17.30
N LYS A 178 -26.87 10.55 -18.46
CA LYS A 178 -26.77 9.21 -19.04
C LYS A 178 -25.70 8.39 -18.31
N PRO A 179 -25.81 7.05 -18.24
CA PRO A 179 -24.73 6.19 -17.73
C PRO A 179 -23.41 6.50 -18.45
N PHE A 180 -22.30 6.49 -17.72
CA PHE A 180 -21.00 6.86 -18.30
C PHE A 180 -19.82 6.18 -17.63
N LYS A 181 -18.71 6.11 -18.37
CA LYS A 181 -17.45 5.51 -17.94
C LYS A 181 -16.29 6.46 -18.18
N VAL A 182 -15.43 6.63 -17.18
CA VAL A 182 -14.38 7.67 -17.23
C VAL A 182 -13.17 7.32 -16.35
N ASN A 183 -11.97 7.58 -16.85
CA ASN A 183 -10.71 7.36 -16.13
C ASN A 183 -10.34 8.61 -15.34
N ASP A 184 -10.08 8.46 -14.05
CA ASP A 184 -9.63 9.53 -13.17
C ASP A 184 -8.84 8.90 -12.00
N GLU A 185 -8.26 9.73 -11.14
CA GLU A 185 -7.74 9.29 -9.83
C GLU A 185 -8.91 9.24 -8.83
N TRP A 186 -9.77 8.22 -8.92
CA TRP A 186 -10.96 8.10 -8.08
C TRP A 186 -10.62 7.55 -6.69
N TYR A 187 -11.06 8.26 -5.63
CA TYR A 187 -10.72 7.89 -4.26
C TYR A 187 -11.83 7.05 -3.70
N TYR A 188 -11.48 5.99 -2.98
CA TYR A 188 -12.48 5.11 -2.44
C TYR A 188 -12.09 4.54 -1.08
N HIS A 189 -13.00 3.77 -0.49
CA HIS A 189 -12.96 3.34 0.89
C HIS A 189 -12.92 4.55 1.83
N MET A 190 -13.89 5.45 1.63
CA MET A 190 -14.01 6.73 2.34
C MET A 190 -14.49 6.52 3.79
N ARG A 191 -14.20 7.49 4.66
CA ARG A 191 -14.93 7.60 5.94
C ARG A 191 -16.28 8.22 5.66
N PHE A 192 -17.32 7.68 6.29
CA PHE A 192 -18.68 8.22 6.26
C PHE A 192 -19.22 8.35 7.68
N VAL A 193 -20.25 9.18 7.86
CA VAL A 193 -21.01 9.24 9.10
C VAL A 193 -21.54 7.85 9.48
N LYS A 194 -21.52 7.51 10.78
CA LYS A 194 -21.60 6.14 11.29
C LYS A 194 -22.89 5.39 10.88
N ASP A 195 -24.02 6.08 10.86
CA ASP A 195 -25.34 5.54 10.51
C ASP A 195 -25.76 5.85 9.07
N ARG A 196 -24.94 6.62 8.33
CA ARG A 196 -25.24 7.11 6.97
C ARG A 196 -26.52 7.95 6.90
N THR A 197 -27.05 8.43 8.01
CA THR A 197 -28.27 9.24 8.02
C THR A 197 -28.04 10.51 7.21
N GLY A 198 -28.89 10.75 6.21
CA GLY A 198 -28.78 11.89 5.29
C GLY A 198 -27.78 11.72 4.15
N LEU A 199 -27.05 10.59 4.08
CA LEU A 199 -26.05 10.34 3.03
C LEU A 199 -26.63 9.48 1.89
N THR A 200 -26.51 9.99 0.66
CA THR A 200 -26.90 9.27 -0.57
C THR A 200 -25.69 9.12 -1.47
N PRO A 201 -25.23 7.89 -1.77
CA PRO A 201 -24.22 7.66 -2.80
C PRO A 201 -24.71 8.14 -4.18
N ILE A 202 -23.88 8.90 -4.89
CA ILE A 202 -24.21 9.46 -6.21
C ILE A 202 -23.41 8.77 -7.30
N LEU A 203 -22.10 8.63 -7.13
CA LEU A 203 -21.25 7.86 -8.05
C LEU A 203 -20.70 6.67 -7.30
N THR A 204 -21.03 5.47 -7.78
CA THR A 204 -20.68 4.20 -7.15
C THR A 204 -20.28 3.21 -8.22
N ASP A 205 -19.17 2.51 -8.01
CA ASP A 205 -18.76 1.36 -8.82
C ASP A 205 -17.87 0.42 -7.99
N LEU A 206 -17.63 -0.79 -8.47
CA LEU A 206 -16.71 -1.73 -7.86
C LEU A 206 -15.31 -1.57 -8.50
N PRO A 207 -14.28 -1.11 -7.75
CA PRO A 207 -12.94 -0.97 -8.28
C PRO A 207 -12.38 -2.32 -8.73
N GLY A 208 -11.69 -2.33 -9.87
CA GLY A 208 -11.05 -3.55 -10.37
C GLY A 208 -9.80 -3.93 -9.58
N PRO A 209 -9.31 -5.18 -9.70
CA PRO A 209 -8.10 -5.65 -9.01
C PRO A 209 -6.84 -4.82 -9.31
N GLU A 210 -6.79 -4.14 -10.46
CA GLU A 210 -5.71 -3.23 -10.83
C GLU A 210 -5.52 -2.07 -9.85
N THR A 211 -6.59 -1.68 -9.17
CA THR A 211 -6.58 -0.61 -8.17
C THR A 211 -5.91 -1.02 -6.86
N LEU A 212 -5.70 -2.32 -6.64
CA LEU A 212 -5.18 -2.90 -5.39
C LEU A 212 -3.67 -3.21 -5.43
N LYS A 213 -3.00 -2.92 -6.56
CA LYS A 213 -1.59 -3.26 -6.82
C LYS A 213 -0.59 -2.46 -5.98
N ARG A 214 -0.98 -1.27 -5.52
CA ARG A 214 -0.08 -0.41 -4.74
C ARG A 214 0.16 -1.04 -3.33
N PRO A 215 1.37 -0.92 -2.77
CA PRO A 215 1.71 -1.47 -1.45
C PRO A 215 0.92 -0.80 -0.33
N ASN A 216 1.00 -1.33 0.90
CA ASN A 216 0.35 -0.68 2.03
C ASN A 216 0.97 0.67 2.37
N GLY A 217 0.15 1.72 2.52
CA GLY A 217 0.64 3.03 2.93
C GLY A 217 -0.39 4.15 2.80
N PRO A 218 -0.04 5.38 3.19
CA PRO A 218 -0.95 6.53 3.12
C PRO A 218 -1.41 6.83 1.69
N ARG A 219 -2.71 6.97 1.45
CA ARG A 219 -3.37 7.08 0.12
C ARG A 219 -3.13 5.86 -0.79
N SER A 220 -2.39 4.87 -0.33
CA SER A 220 -2.04 3.66 -1.05
C SER A 220 -2.88 2.49 -0.54
N GLY A 221 -2.69 1.28 -1.05
CA GLY A 221 -3.47 0.11 -0.61
C GLY A 221 -3.49 -0.05 0.92
N ASN A 222 -4.51 -0.71 1.46
CA ASN A 222 -4.51 -1.17 2.85
C ASN A 222 -5.37 -2.44 2.99
N VAL A 223 -5.30 -3.08 4.16
CA VAL A 223 -5.98 -4.36 4.39
C VAL A 223 -7.50 -4.23 4.36
N HIS A 224 -8.05 -3.09 4.77
CA HIS A 224 -9.49 -2.85 4.80
C HIS A 224 -10.04 -2.67 3.39
N VAL A 225 -9.35 -1.88 2.57
CA VAL A 225 -9.66 -1.65 1.15
C VAL A 225 -9.64 -2.94 0.35
N ARG A 226 -8.56 -3.72 0.48
CA ARG A 226 -8.43 -4.98 -0.26
C ARG A 226 -9.52 -5.97 0.12
N ARG A 227 -9.87 -6.02 1.41
CA ARG A 227 -10.99 -6.83 1.88
C ARG A 227 -12.32 -6.34 1.28
N SER A 228 -12.62 -5.06 1.41
CA SER A 228 -13.86 -4.44 0.90
C SER A 228 -14.05 -4.72 -0.59
N VAL A 229 -13.01 -4.49 -1.41
CA VAL A 229 -13.07 -4.78 -2.85
C VAL A 229 -13.13 -6.28 -3.15
N ALA A 230 -12.40 -7.13 -2.42
CA ALA A 230 -12.46 -8.58 -2.59
C ALA A 230 -13.81 -9.18 -2.20
N ASP A 231 -14.48 -8.58 -1.21
CA ASP A 231 -15.84 -8.94 -0.76
C ASP A 231 -16.92 -8.43 -1.76
N GLY A 232 -16.50 -7.76 -2.86
CA GLY A 232 -17.39 -7.23 -3.89
C GLY A 232 -18.13 -5.97 -3.44
N GLU A 233 -17.68 -5.31 -2.38
CA GLU A 233 -18.32 -4.10 -1.86
C GLU A 233 -18.14 -2.95 -2.84
N SER A 234 -19.26 -2.45 -3.36
CA SER A 234 -19.24 -1.26 -4.22
C SER A 234 -18.75 -0.05 -3.44
N GLN A 235 -17.97 0.79 -4.10
CA GLN A 235 -17.33 1.93 -3.49
C GLN A 235 -17.96 3.24 -3.97
N HIS A 236 -18.15 4.17 -3.05
CA HIS A 236 -18.79 5.46 -3.33
C HIS A 236 -17.71 6.54 -3.50
N VAL A 237 -17.63 7.11 -4.69
CA VAL A 237 -16.61 8.09 -5.11
C VAL A 237 -17.20 9.50 -5.31
N ALA A 238 -18.53 9.60 -5.24
CA ALA A 238 -19.23 10.86 -4.99
C ALA A 238 -20.51 10.61 -4.19
N TRP A 239 -20.88 11.53 -3.31
CA TRP A 239 -22.02 11.38 -2.41
C TRP A 239 -22.66 12.73 -2.07
N ALA A 240 -23.97 12.72 -1.94
CA ALA A 240 -24.77 13.83 -1.45
C ALA A 240 -25.04 13.64 0.05
N TYR A 241 -25.05 14.73 0.80
CA TYR A 241 -25.30 14.73 2.23
C TYR A 241 -26.30 15.81 2.62
N GLN A 242 -27.52 15.41 2.95
CA GLN A 242 -28.51 16.27 3.58
C GLN A 242 -28.22 16.26 5.08
N ARG A 243 -27.74 17.38 5.62
CA ARG A 243 -27.27 17.44 7.01
C ARG A 243 -28.44 17.19 7.98
N PRO A 244 -28.39 16.17 8.86
CA PRO A 244 -29.52 15.84 9.73
C PRO A 244 -29.69 16.81 10.90
N THR A 245 -28.58 17.35 11.41
CA THR A 245 -28.53 18.14 12.65
C THR A 245 -28.41 19.65 12.42
N MET A 246 -28.33 20.08 11.17
CA MET A 246 -28.18 21.49 10.78
C MET A 246 -28.73 21.71 9.38
N LYS A 247 -29.08 22.96 9.03
CA LYS A 247 -29.52 23.30 7.67
C LYS A 247 -28.38 23.13 6.67
N GLY A 248 -28.73 23.02 5.40
CA GLY A 248 -27.77 22.95 4.30
C GLY A 248 -27.44 21.54 3.82
N ARG A 249 -26.70 21.50 2.72
CA ARG A 249 -26.39 20.30 1.94
C ARG A 249 -24.89 20.24 1.63
N GLY A 250 -24.31 19.06 1.66
CA GLY A 250 -22.92 18.83 1.30
C GLY A 250 -22.77 17.85 0.15
N PHE A 251 -21.70 18.00 -0.64
CA PHE A 251 -21.36 17.08 -1.70
C PHE A 251 -19.85 16.82 -1.73
N GLY A 252 -19.46 15.56 -1.60
CA GLY A 252 -18.09 15.13 -1.79
C GLY A 252 -17.93 14.47 -3.16
N PHE A 253 -16.86 14.83 -3.88
CA PHE A 253 -16.56 14.31 -5.21
C PHE A 253 -15.07 14.05 -5.34
N THR A 254 -14.65 12.80 -5.51
CA THR A 254 -13.21 12.47 -5.47
C THR A 254 -12.53 12.60 -6.82
N GLY A 255 -13.27 12.76 -7.91
CA GLY A 255 -12.72 13.02 -9.24
C GLY A 255 -12.17 14.45 -9.34
N GLY A 256 -11.34 14.69 -10.35
CA GLY A 256 -10.83 16.03 -10.69
C GLY A 256 -9.33 16.05 -10.90
N HIS A 257 -8.67 14.89 -10.87
CA HIS A 257 -7.25 14.79 -11.18
C HIS A 257 -7.01 15.16 -12.64
N VAL A 258 -7.74 14.50 -13.55
CA VAL A 258 -7.59 14.69 -15.01
C VAL A 258 -8.45 15.87 -15.47
N HIS A 259 -7.82 16.99 -15.80
CA HIS A 259 -8.56 18.22 -16.18
C HIS A 259 -9.49 18.02 -17.37
N MET A 260 -9.07 17.22 -18.36
CA MET A 260 -9.84 16.91 -19.57
C MET A 260 -11.19 16.26 -19.30
N ASN A 261 -11.41 15.65 -18.12
CA ASN A 261 -12.68 15.02 -17.78
C ASN A 261 -13.85 16.02 -17.72
N TRP A 262 -13.61 17.33 -17.65
CA TRP A 262 -14.69 18.33 -17.77
C TRP A 262 -15.35 18.36 -19.16
N GLN A 263 -14.72 17.79 -20.20
CA GLN A 263 -15.37 17.57 -21.50
C GLN A 263 -16.37 16.42 -21.48
N HIS A 264 -16.25 15.48 -20.53
CA HIS A 264 -17.19 14.38 -20.44
C HIS A 264 -18.54 14.89 -19.89
N ASP A 265 -19.61 14.85 -20.70
CA ASP A 265 -20.90 15.45 -20.36
C ASP A 265 -21.53 14.88 -19.08
N GLY A 266 -21.52 13.55 -18.89
CA GLY A 266 -22.00 12.93 -17.66
C GLY A 266 -21.26 13.38 -16.40
N TYR A 267 -19.92 13.39 -16.46
CA TYR A 267 -19.05 13.87 -15.38
C TYR A 267 -19.32 15.33 -15.03
N ARG A 268 -19.39 16.20 -16.03
CA ARG A 268 -19.66 17.63 -15.86
C ARG A 268 -21.09 17.88 -15.35
N LYS A 269 -22.10 17.21 -15.90
CA LYS A 269 -23.51 17.38 -15.51
C LYS A 269 -23.77 16.94 -14.07
N ILE A 270 -23.15 15.85 -13.59
CA ILE A 270 -23.20 15.47 -12.16
C ILE A 270 -22.70 16.61 -11.26
N MET A 271 -21.56 17.21 -11.60
CA MET A 271 -21.00 18.31 -10.80
C MET A 271 -21.89 19.55 -10.83
N LEU A 272 -22.39 19.95 -12.00
CA LEU A 272 -23.27 21.11 -12.15
C LEU A 272 -24.59 20.91 -11.38
N ASN A 273 -25.21 19.73 -11.51
CA ASN A 273 -26.42 19.37 -10.78
C ASN A 273 -26.18 19.34 -9.25
N ALA A 274 -25.04 18.82 -8.79
CA ALA A 274 -24.69 18.82 -7.37
C ALA A 274 -24.49 20.23 -6.81
N ILE A 275 -23.94 21.16 -7.60
CA ILE A 275 -23.81 22.57 -7.21
C ILE A 275 -25.19 23.23 -7.07
N LEU A 276 -26.10 23.03 -8.02
CA LEU A 276 -27.49 23.52 -7.89
C LEU A 276 -28.17 22.94 -6.65
N TRP A 277 -28.05 21.61 -6.47
CA TRP A 277 -28.67 20.91 -5.36
C TRP A 277 -28.12 21.40 -4.01
N THR A 278 -26.80 21.59 -3.87
CA THR A 278 -26.22 22.12 -2.62
C THR A 278 -26.53 23.60 -2.39
N ALA A 279 -26.80 24.37 -3.45
CA ALA A 279 -27.32 25.74 -3.35
C ALA A 279 -28.80 25.81 -2.94
N GLY A 280 -29.45 24.66 -2.74
CA GLY A 280 -30.86 24.59 -2.32
C GLY A 280 -31.87 24.69 -3.46
N LEU A 281 -31.41 24.63 -4.72
CA LEU A 281 -32.28 24.67 -5.89
C LEU A 281 -32.74 23.27 -6.30
N ASP A 282 -33.90 23.20 -6.94
CA ASP A 282 -34.37 22.01 -7.65
C ASP A 282 -33.51 21.78 -8.89
N VAL A 283 -33.03 20.55 -9.07
CA VAL A 283 -32.28 20.19 -10.27
C VAL A 283 -33.28 19.96 -11.42
N PRO A 284 -33.15 20.66 -12.57
CA PRO A 284 -34.07 20.48 -13.70
C PRO A 284 -34.17 19.01 -14.11
N MET A 285 -35.32 18.55 -14.62
CA MET A 285 -35.53 17.14 -14.99
C MET A 285 -34.54 16.61 -16.03
N ASN A 286 -34.07 17.47 -16.93
CA ASN A 286 -33.04 17.16 -17.92
C ASN A 286 -31.61 17.46 -17.41
N GLY A 287 -31.47 17.81 -16.13
CA GLY A 287 -30.25 18.35 -15.54
C GLY A 287 -29.93 19.75 -16.06
N LEU A 288 -28.84 20.34 -15.58
CA LEU A 288 -28.34 21.59 -16.14
C LEU A 288 -27.77 21.32 -17.54
N GLU A 289 -28.42 21.88 -18.55
CA GLU A 289 -27.93 21.84 -19.93
C GLU A 289 -26.66 22.68 -20.07
N SER A 290 -25.63 22.10 -20.69
CA SER A 290 -24.36 22.80 -20.88
C SER A 290 -23.58 22.28 -22.08
N ASN A 291 -23.08 23.20 -22.89
CA ASN A 291 -22.20 22.87 -24.01
C ASN A 291 -20.89 22.26 -23.52
N THR A 292 -20.45 21.22 -24.22
CA THR A 292 -19.16 20.56 -24.01
C THR A 292 -18.02 21.57 -24.23
N PRO A 293 -17.11 21.76 -23.26
CA PRO A 293 -15.93 22.60 -23.45
C PRO A 293 -15.09 22.16 -24.65
N SER A 294 -14.64 23.12 -25.45
CA SER A 294 -13.72 22.84 -26.56
C SER A 294 -12.33 22.51 -26.03
N ASP A 295 -11.53 21.86 -26.86
CA ASP A 295 -10.12 21.56 -26.60
C ASP A 295 -9.28 22.81 -26.32
N GLU A 296 -9.61 23.92 -26.98
CA GLU A 296 -9.00 25.23 -26.75
C GLU A 296 -9.38 25.77 -25.37
N GLU A 297 -10.67 25.68 -25.00
CA GLU A 297 -11.15 26.13 -23.70
C GLU A 297 -10.52 25.32 -22.55
N MET A 298 -10.35 24.01 -22.72
CA MET A 298 -9.66 23.14 -21.75
C MET A 298 -8.18 23.48 -21.55
N ARG A 299 -7.55 24.12 -22.54
CA ARG A 299 -6.14 24.57 -22.46
C ARG A 299 -6.02 26.05 -22.10
N SER A 300 -7.14 26.76 -22.04
CA SER A 300 -7.21 28.15 -21.60
C SER A 300 -7.17 28.22 -20.08
N ASN A 301 -6.58 29.29 -19.53
CA ASN A 301 -6.58 29.58 -18.09
C ASN A 301 -6.02 28.47 -17.18
N LEU A 302 -5.17 27.57 -17.71
CA LEU A 302 -4.45 26.58 -16.90
C LEU A 302 -3.72 27.28 -15.76
N ASP A 303 -3.66 26.62 -14.60
CA ASP A 303 -3.07 27.23 -13.43
C ASP A 303 -1.55 27.45 -13.64
N ASP A 304 -1.01 28.58 -13.16
CA ASP A 304 0.42 28.89 -13.33
C ASP A 304 1.31 27.92 -12.52
N LYS A 305 1.98 27.02 -13.25
CA LYS A 305 2.76 25.89 -12.72
C LYS A 305 4.26 26.03 -13.00
N LYS A 306 4.84 27.24 -12.84
CA LYS A 306 6.29 27.49 -13.02
C LYS A 306 7.17 26.33 -12.53
N LYS A 307 8.17 25.94 -13.34
CA LYS A 307 9.14 24.88 -13.02
C LYS A 307 9.68 25.09 -11.60
N ARG A 308 9.39 24.14 -10.69
CA ARG A 308 9.91 24.17 -9.32
C ARG A 308 11.44 24.26 -9.37
N ALA A 309 12.00 25.37 -8.88
CA ALA A 309 13.43 25.46 -8.58
C ALA A 309 13.81 24.39 -7.52
N PRO A 310 15.04 23.85 -7.54
CA PRO A 310 15.48 22.90 -6.52
C PRO A 310 15.39 23.55 -5.14
N ARG A 311 14.64 22.93 -4.21
CA ARG A 311 14.48 23.43 -2.85
C ARG A 311 15.84 23.47 -2.14
N ARG A 312 16.36 24.67 -1.86
CA ARG A 312 17.42 24.89 -0.86
C ARG A 312 16.92 24.39 0.51
N LYS A 313 17.65 23.46 1.13
CA LYS A 313 17.38 22.96 2.49
C LYS A 313 17.64 24.10 3.50
N LYS A 314 16.62 24.51 4.25
CA LYS A 314 16.84 25.18 5.55
C LYS A 314 17.30 24.13 6.56
N ALA A 315 18.32 24.45 7.35
CA ALA A 315 18.83 23.60 8.42
C ALA A 315 17.73 23.29 9.45
N LYS A 316 17.68 22.04 9.92
CA LYS A 316 16.81 21.61 11.02
C LYS A 316 17.40 22.12 12.35
N PRO A 317 16.59 22.62 13.31
CA PRO A 317 17.09 22.90 14.65
C PRO A 317 17.48 21.58 15.36
N PRO A 318 18.40 21.64 16.35
CA PRO A 318 18.95 20.45 16.97
C PRO A 318 17.87 19.67 17.75
N PRO A 319 18.03 18.34 17.89
CA PRO A 319 17.07 17.52 18.61
C PRO A 319 17.11 17.87 20.11
N LYS A 320 15.92 18.09 20.70
CA LYS A 320 15.78 18.13 22.16
C LYS A 320 16.17 16.77 22.76
N PRO A 321 16.83 16.74 23.93
CA PRO A 321 17.25 15.49 24.56
C PRO A 321 16.03 14.65 24.94
N ALA A 322 16.13 13.35 24.65
CA ALA A 322 15.11 12.36 24.96
C ALA A 322 14.95 12.22 26.48
N ALA A 323 13.77 12.53 26.99
CA ALA A 323 13.36 12.08 28.31
C ALA A 323 13.18 10.55 28.26
N LYS A 324 13.91 9.85 29.14
CA LYS A 324 13.74 8.42 29.38
C LYS A 324 12.35 8.21 30.00
N ASN A 325 11.43 7.60 29.25
CA ASN A 325 10.31 6.88 29.82
C ASN A 325 10.28 5.50 29.18
N GLU A 326 10.97 4.55 29.83
CA GLU A 326 10.67 3.14 29.69
C GLU A 326 9.35 2.88 30.43
N SER A 327 8.24 2.80 29.70
CA SER A 327 7.04 2.13 30.22
C SER A 327 7.11 0.66 29.84
N PRO A 328 7.01 -0.29 30.79
CA PRO A 328 6.85 -1.70 30.44
C PRO A 328 5.56 -1.88 29.64
N ALA A 329 5.58 -2.80 28.67
CA ALA A 329 4.44 -3.10 27.82
C ALA A 329 3.19 -3.37 28.68
N GLN A 330 2.14 -2.56 28.52
CA GLN A 330 0.86 -2.84 29.16
C GLN A 330 0.34 -4.21 28.69
N PRO A 331 -0.16 -5.06 29.60
CA PRO A 331 -0.81 -6.31 29.20
C PRO A 331 -2.00 -6.00 28.28
N PRO A 332 -2.30 -6.87 27.30
CA PRO A 332 -3.36 -6.64 26.35
C PRO A 332 -4.69 -6.44 27.07
N SER A 333 -5.45 -5.44 26.64
CA SER A 333 -6.77 -5.16 27.23
C SER A 333 -7.70 -6.35 27.07
N PHE A 334 -8.69 -6.48 27.96
CA PHE A 334 -9.71 -7.53 27.86
C PHE A 334 -10.38 -7.56 26.47
N ASP A 335 -10.53 -6.39 25.84
CA ASP A 335 -11.11 -6.26 24.50
C ASP A 335 -10.16 -6.77 23.40
N GLN A 336 -8.84 -6.62 23.57
CA GLN A 336 -7.82 -7.23 22.71
C GLN A 336 -7.75 -8.74 22.89
N LEU A 337 -7.83 -9.23 24.14
CA LEU A 337 -7.91 -10.67 24.44
C LEU A 337 -9.19 -11.28 23.87
N ARG A 338 -10.34 -10.61 24.01
CA ARG A 338 -11.62 -11.03 23.43
C ARG A 338 -11.58 -11.06 21.91
N LYS A 339 -11.03 -10.02 21.26
CA LYS A 339 -10.85 -9.98 19.79
C LYS A 339 -9.88 -11.06 19.30
N ALA A 340 -8.80 -11.33 20.03
CA ALA A 340 -7.87 -12.41 19.74
C ALA A 340 -8.53 -13.79 19.90
N SER A 341 -9.33 -13.99 20.96
CA SER A 341 -10.11 -15.21 21.18
C SER A 341 -11.18 -15.42 20.12
N ILE A 342 -11.92 -14.38 19.72
CA ILE A 342 -12.91 -14.45 18.62
C ILE A 342 -12.22 -14.77 17.29
N LYS A 343 -11.05 -14.16 17.01
CA LYS A 343 -10.25 -14.47 15.83
C LYS A 343 -9.75 -15.92 15.84
N ARG A 344 -9.33 -16.43 17.00
CA ARG A 344 -8.89 -17.83 17.21
C ARG A 344 -10.05 -18.82 17.06
N LEU A 345 -11.22 -18.51 17.63
CA LEU A 345 -12.47 -19.28 17.47
C LEU A 345 -12.90 -19.34 16.00
N ASN A 346 -12.82 -18.23 15.27
CA ASN A 346 -13.14 -18.20 13.84
C ASN A 346 -12.12 -19.00 13.00
N ALA A 347 -10.84 -18.95 13.34
CA ALA A 347 -9.81 -19.75 12.67
C ALA A 347 -10.04 -21.26 12.86
N GLN A 348 -10.35 -21.70 14.10
CA GLN A 348 -10.63 -23.11 14.38
C GLN A 348 -11.89 -23.59 13.63
N ARG A 349 -12.94 -22.76 13.58
CA ARG A 349 -14.16 -23.07 12.83
C ARG A 349 -13.87 -23.24 11.33
N SER A 350 -13.04 -22.38 10.74
CA SER A 350 -12.61 -22.52 9.35
C SER A 350 -11.80 -23.79 9.11
N LEU A 351 -10.87 -24.13 10.01
CA LEU A 351 -10.11 -25.37 9.90
C LEU A 351 -11.02 -26.61 9.99
N ASN A 352 -11.98 -26.62 10.93
CA ASN A 352 -12.95 -27.70 11.07
C ASN A 352 -13.80 -27.87 9.79
N LEU A 353 -14.21 -26.78 9.13
CA LEU A 353 -14.93 -26.84 7.85
C LEU A 353 -14.06 -27.44 6.73
N LEU A 354 -12.82 -26.98 6.60
CA LEU A 354 -11.88 -27.49 5.59
C LEU A 354 -11.58 -28.99 5.80
N THR A 355 -11.43 -29.43 7.06
CA THR A 355 -11.23 -30.83 7.40
C THR A 355 -12.46 -31.70 7.11
N ARG A 356 -13.67 -31.18 7.34
CA ARG A 356 -14.91 -31.86 6.91
C ARG A 356 -14.95 -32.01 5.39
N SER A 357 -14.61 -30.96 4.64
CA SER A 357 -14.54 -31.01 3.18
C SER A 357 -13.50 -32.02 2.68
N LEU A 358 -12.33 -32.10 3.32
CA LEU A 358 -11.29 -33.10 2.99
C LEU A 358 -11.79 -34.53 3.22
N ASN A 359 -12.49 -34.78 4.33
CA ASN A 359 -13.06 -36.10 4.62
C ASN A 359 -14.15 -36.49 3.60
N ALA A 360 -14.91 -35.52 3.10
CA ALA A 360 -16.04 -35.74 2.19
C ALA A 360 -15.66 -35.94 0.72
N THR A 361 -14.40 -35.70 0.32
CA THR A 361 -13.96 -35.81 -1.08
C THR A 361 -12.84 -36.83 -1.26
N ASP A 362 -12.90 -37.58 -2.36
CA ASP A 362 -11.84 -38.50 -2.82
C ASP A 362 -11.08 -37.94 -4.03
N ASN A 363 -11.45 -36.76 -4.54
CA ASN A 363 -10.82 -36.16 -5.70
C ASN A 363 -9.45 -35.53 -5.32
N PRO A 364 -8.33 -36.05 -5.85
CA PRO A 364 -6.99 -35.56 -5.48
C PRO A 364 -6.78 -34.08 -5.77
N ARG A 365 -7.35 -33.55 -6.87
CA ARG A 365 -7.21 -32.12 -7.20
C ARG A 365 -7.87 -31.22 -6.16
N VAL A 366 -9.04 -31.61 -5.66
CA VAL A 366 -9.76 -30.87 -4.62
C VAL A 366 -9.02 -30.98 -3.29
N GLN A 367 -8.55 -32.18 -2.93
CA GLN A 367 -7.76 -32.39 -1.71
C GLN A 367 -6.48 -31.54 -1.71
N ILE A 368 -5.75 -31.51 -2.83
CA ILE A 368 -4.55 -30.69 -3.01
C ILE A 368 -4.89 -29.21 -2.84
N ALA A 369 -5.92 -28.70 -3.52
CA ALA A 369 -6.29 -27.29 -3.43
C ALA A 369 -6.68 -26.86 -2.01
N LEU A 370 -7.48 -27.67 -1.31
CA LEU A 370 -7.87 -27.43 0.08
C LEU A 370 -6.63 -27.42 1.00
N MET A 371 -5.77 -28.43 0.89
CA MET A 371 -4.57 -28.52 1.73
C MET A 371 -3.55 -27.43 1.41
N GLN A 372 -3.38 -27.03 0.14
CA GLN A 372 -2.55 -25.89 -0.23
C GLN A 372 -3.06 -24.58 0.40
N GLY A 373 -4.37 -24.37 0.39
CA GLY A 373 -5.01 -23.26 1.09
C GLY A 373 -4.73 -23.29 2.59
N MET A 374 -4.86 -24.46 3.22
CA MET A 374 -4.54 -24.64 4.65
C MET A 374 -3.05 -24.37 4.95
N VAL A 375 -2.13 -24.96 4.18
CA VAL A 375 -0.68 -24.75 4.34
C VAL A 375 -0.33 -23.27 4.20
N SER A 376 -0.91 -22.59 3.19
CA SER A 376 -0.68 -21.15 2.98
C SER A 376 -1.21 -20.31 4.14
N GLY A 377 -2.43 -20.60 4.61
CA GLY A 377 -3.07 -19.88 5.73
C GLY A 377 -2.38 -20.12 7.08
N LEU A 378 -1.80 -21.30 7.26
CA LEU A 378 -1.08 -21.69 8.47
C LEU A 378 0.44 -21.45 8.37
N ALA A 379 0.96 -20.93 7.26
CA ALA A 379 2.41 -20.84 7.09
C ALA A 379 3.07 -19.96 8.17
N GLY A 380 4.10 -20.51 8.81
CA GLY A 380 4.80 -19.92 9.96
C GLY A 380 4.16 -20.21 11.32
N GLN A 381 2.93 -20.73 11.37
CA GLN A 381 2.31 -21.16 12.62
C GLN A 381 2.89 -22.50 13.09
N ARG A 382 2.88 -22.66 14.41
CA ARG A 382 3.44 -23.82 15.12
C ARG A 382 2.44 -24.28 16.18
N ASN A 383 2.38 -25.58 16.43
CA ASN A 383 1.52 -26.19 17.46
C ASN A 383 0.05 -25.73 17.37
N VAL A 384 -0.48 -25.67 16.14
CA VAL A 384 -1.89 -25.32 15.92
C VAL A 384 -2.73 -26.51 16.38
N PRO A 385 -3.79 -26.33 17.19
CA PRO A 385 -4.65 -27.45 17.56
C PRO A 385 -5.22 -28.15 16.32
N ALA A 386 -5.12 -29.48 16.29
CA ALA A 386 -5.69 -30.26 15.19
C ALA A 386 -7.20 -29.99 15.07
N PRO A 387 -7.72 -29.75 13.85
CA PRO A 387 -9.15 -29.58 13.64
C PRO A 387 -9.94 -30.87 13.86
N ASP A 388 -11.23 -30.73 14.17
CA ASP A 388 -12.12 -31.85 14.41
C ASP A 388 -12.16 -32.77 13.17
N GLY A 389 -11.90 -34.07 13.39
CA GLY A 389 -11.85 -35.07 12.32
C GLY A 389 -10.56 -35.07 11.49
N TRP A 390 -9.50 -34.36 11.93
CA TRP A 390 -8.21 -34.36 11.24
C TRP A 390 -7.55 -35.74 11.22
N GLU A 391 -7.61 -36.49 12.32
CA GLU A 391 -7.02 -37.85 12.38
C GLU A 391 -7.64 -38.77 11.32
N LYS A 392 -8.96 -38.72 11.17
CA LYS A 392 -9.68 -39.44 10.11
C LYS A 392 -9.24 -38.99 8.72
N ALA A 393 -9.13 -37.68 8.51
CA ALA A 393 -8.67 -37.13 7.23
C ALA A 393 -7.25 -37.59 6.93
N MET A 394 -6.35 -37.55 7.91
CA MET A 394 -4.96 -37.96 7.77
C MET A 394 -4.83 -39.45 7.45
N ALA A 395 -5.54 -40.32 8.15
CA ALA A 395 -5.55 -41.77 7.89
C ALA A 395 -6.08 -42.12 6.49
N LYS A 396 -6.96 -41.28 5.95
CA LYS A 396 -7.46 -41.38 4.57
C LYS A 396 -6.43 -40.87 3.57
N LEU A 397 -5.93 -39.65 3.76
CA LEU A 397 -5.03 -38.95 2.83
C LEU A 397 -3.66 -39.64 2.73
N SER A 398 -3.17 -40.26 3.80
CA SER A 398 -1.90 -41.00 3.80
C SER A 398 -1.91 -42.25 2.92
N LYS A 399 -3.10 -42.78 2.61
CA LYS A 399 -3.29 -43.94 1.71
C LYS A 399 -3.48 -43.56 0.24
N SER A 400 -3.43 -42.26 -0.08
CA SER A 400 -3.56 -41.79 -1.46
C SER A 400 -2.42 -42.29 -2.34
N THR A 401 -2.72 -42.61 -3.59
CA THR A 401 -1.71 -42.92 -4.62
C THR A 401 -1.06 -41.65 -5.19
N ASP A 402 -1.64 -40.46 -4.94
CA ASP A 402 -1.08 -39.18 -5.34
C ASP A 402 -0.05 -38.68 -4.31
N ALA A 403 1.21 -38.60 -4.74
CA ALA A 403 2.32 -38.18 -3.88
C ALA A 403 2.15 -36.77 -3.29
N ASN A 404 1.46 -35.84 -3.97
CA ASN A 404 1.22 -34.50 -3.46
C ASN A 404 0.18 -34.49 -2.35
N VAL A 405 -0.84 -35.35 -2.44
CA VAL A 405 -1.84 -35.51 -1.37
C VAL A 405 -1.14 -36.00 -0.09
N VAL A 406 -0.32 -37.05 -0.21
CA VAL A 406 0.45 -37.59 0.92
C VAL A 406 1.36 -36.51 1.49
N LYS A 407 2.15 -35.84 0.65
CA LYS A 407 3.07 -34.77 1.06
C LYS A 407 2.39 -33.65 1.84
N LEU A 408 1.29 -33.09 1.32
CA LEU A 408 0.58 -31.99 1.95
C LEU A 408 -0.11 -32.41 3.26
N SER A 409 -0.62 -33.65 3.32
CA SER A 409 -1.23 -34.20 4.54
C SER A 409 -0.23 -34.32 5.68
N LEU A 410 1.00 -34.74 5.39
CA LEU A 410 2.09 -34.83 6.37
C LEU A 410 2.53 -33.45 6.85
N GLN A 411 2.67 -32.50 5.91
CA GLN A 411 3.03 -31.12 6.24
C GLN A 411 2.01 -30.47 7.18
N LEU A 412 0.71 -30.66 6.92
CA LEU A 412 -0.35 -30.17 7.81
C LEU A 412 -0.36 -30.91 9.16
N GLY A 413 -0.14 -32.23 9.14
CA GLY A 413 0.01 -33.03 10.36
C GLY A 413 1.07 -32.49 11.32
N GLN A 414 2.21 -32.05 10.78
CA GLN A 414 3.28 -31.45 11.58
C GLN A 414 2.88 -30.09 12.17
N VAL A 415 2.22 -29.23 11.38
CA VAL A 415 1.68 -27.95 11.87
C VAL A 415 0.67 -28.18 13.01
N PHE A 416 -0.09 -29.27 12.92
CA PHE A 416 -1.04 -29.69 13.95
C PHE A 416 -0.43 -30.45 15.13
N GLY A 417 0.89 -30.62 15.15
CA GLY A 417 1.61 -31.28 16.25
C GLY A 417 1.42 -32.81 16.30
N VAL A 418 1.04 -33.45 15.19
CA VAL A 418 0.88 -34.91 15.14
C VAL A 418 2.25 -35.59 15.20
N GLN A 419 2.53 -36.29 16.30
CA GLN A 419 3.84 -36.93 16.57
C GLN A 419 4.29 -37.87 15.45
N ALA A 420 3.37 -38.66 14.87
CA ALA A 420 3.67 -39.56 13.77
C ALA A 420 4.18 -38.82 12.51
N ALA A 421 3.66 -37.63 12.23
CA ALA A 421 4.09 -36.83 11.09
C ALA A 421 5.46 -36.18 11.32
N THR A 422 5.77 -35.81 12.56
CA THR A 422 7.11 -35.38 12.95
C THR A 422 8.12 -36.51 12.79
N GLN A 423 7.81 -37.70 13.32
CA GLN A 423 8.68 -38.87 13.21
C GLN A 423 8.94 -39.26 11.75
N GLN A 424 7.91 -39.27 10.91
CA GLN A 424 8.08 -39.58 9.49
C GLN A 424 8.99 -38.59 8.75
N ALA A 425 8.97 -37.29 9.11
CA ALA A 425 9.94 -36.36 8.52
C ALA A 425 11.36 -36.60 9.03
N ILE A 426 11.53 -36.94 10.31
CA ILE A 426 12.84 -37.33 10.84
C ILE A 426 13.38 -38.54 10.07
N ASP A 427 12.53 -39.56 9.86
CA ASP A 427 12.90 -40.77 9.11
C ASP A 427 13.23 -40.44 7.66
N THR A 428 12.47 -39.53 7.04
CA THR A 428 12.74 -39.05 5.67
C THR A 428 14.09 -38.35 5.60
N VAL A 429 14.42 -37.46 6.54
CA VAL A 429 15.73 -36.76 6.58
C VAL A 429 16.89 -37.75 6.71
N LYS A 430 16.73 -38.78 7.56
CA LYS A 430 17.75 -39.83 7.79
C LYS A 430 17.89 -40.82 6.65
N ASN A 431 16.87 -40.99 5.81
CA ASN A 431 16.89 -41.97 4.73
C ASN A 431 17.75 -41.49 3.55
N SER A 432 18.99 -42.00 3.46
CA SER A 432 19.92 -41.70 2.37
C SER A 432 19.45 -42.19 0.99
N LYS A 433 18.45 -43.07 0.93
CA LYS A 433 17.84 -43.53 -0.33
C LYS A 433 16.71 -42.60 -0.81
N ALA A 434 16.21 -41.70 0.04
CA ALA A 434 15.22 -40.70 -0.37
C ALA A 434 15.88 -39.61 -1.22
N SER A 435 15.11 -38.97 -2.10
CA SER A 435 15.64 -37.89 -2.94
C SER A 435 16.07 -36.69 -2.10
N ALA A 436 17.14 -36.01 -2.51
CA ALA A 436 17.64 -34.80 -1.86
C ALA A 436 16.54 -33.76 -1.60
N ASP A 437 15.62 -33.57 -2.55
CA ASP A 437 14.51 -32.63 -2.42
C ASP A 437 13.47 -33.04 -1.37
N ALA A 438 13.18 -34.35 -1.24
CA ALA A 438 12.29 -34.85 -0.21
C ALA A 438 12.91 -34.67 1.18
N ARG A 439 14.20 -35.02 1.32
CA ARG A 439 14.95 -34.85 2.58
C ARG A 439 15.05 -33.37 2.98
N ARG A 440 15.33 -32.48 2.02
CA ARG A 440 15.39 -31.02 2.23
C ARG A 440 14.04 -30.45 2.66
N SER A 441 12.96 -30.87 1.99
CA SER A 441 11.60 -30.46 2.34
C SER A 441 11.24 -30.89 3.77
N ALA A 442 11.60 -32.12 4.15
CA ALA A 442 11.37 -32.64 5.49
C ALA A 442 12.16 -31.87 6.55
N LEU A 443 13.45 -31.62 6.32
CA LEU A 443 14.30 -30.81 7.22
C LEU A 443 13.74 -29.39 7.38
N GLN A 444 13.39 -28.72 6.28
CA GLN A 444 12.82 -27.38 6.32
C GLN A 444 11.52 -27.32 7.11
N SER A 445 10.68 -28.35 7.00
CA SER A 445 9.44 -28.42 7.77
C SER A 445 9.71 -28.55 9.27
N LEU A 446 10.60 -29.47 9.67
CA LEU A 446 10.98 -29.64 11.08
C LEU A 446 11.61 -28.38 11.67
N VAL A 447 12.48 -27.69 10.91
CA VAL A 447 13.09 -26.40 11.30
C VAL A 447 12.02 -25.32 11.48
N THR A 448 11.05 -25.26 10.56
CA THR A 448 9.92 -24.31 10.64
C THR A 448 9.07 -24.56 11.87
N GLN A 449 8.85 -25.82 12.24
CA GLN A 449 8.12 -26.20 13.46
C GLN A 449 8.94 -26.01 14.74
N ARG A 450 10.25 -25.79 14.61
CA ARG A 450 11.21 -25.78 15.73
C ARG A 450 11.16 -27.05 16.57
N SER A 451 11.03 -28.19 15.90
CA SER A 451 11.02 -29.51 16.54
C SER A 451 12.32 -29.71 17.33
N PRO A 452 12.26 -30.05 18.63
CA PRO A 452 13.45 -30.22 19.48
C PRO A 452 14.46 -31.22 18.92
N GLU A 453 13.97 -32.29 18.30
CA GLU A 453 14.75 -33.39 17.74
C GLU A 453 15.68 -32.94 16.61
N VAL A 454 15.38 -31.81 15.96
CA VAL A 454 16.22 -31.27 14.88
C VAL A 454 17.63 -30.99 15.39
N LYS A 455 17.76 -30.50 16.62
CA LYS A 455 19.06 -30.17 17.20
C LYS A 455 20.03 -31.36 17.17
N ASP A 456 19.53 -32.56 17.42
CA ASP A 456 20.35 -33.78 17.44
C ASP A 456 20.65 -34.30 16.03
N LEU A 457 19.82 -33.95 15.03
CA LEU A 457 20.04 -34.34 13.63
C LEU A 457 21.11 -33.50 12.95
N LEU A 458 21.11 -32.19 13.19
CA LEU A 458 21.93 -31.23 12.43
C LEU A 458 23.44 -31.56 12.39
N PRO A 459 24.11 -32.01 13.47
CA PRO A 459 25.54 -32.31 13.43
C PRO A 459 25.93 -33.34 12.36
N SER A 460 25.12 -34.39 12.18
CA SER A 460 25.37 -35.43 11.17
C SER A 460 25.18 -34.92 9.74
N LEU A 461 24.21 -34.01 9.54
CA LEU A 461 23.88 -33.44 8.24
C LEU A 461 24.92 -32.43 7.74
N LEU A 462 25.81 -31.93 8.61
CA LEU A 462 26.91 -31.05 8.19
C LEU A 462 27.91 -31.75 7.25
N SER A 463 27.95 -33.09 7.25
CA SER A 463 28.79 -33.90 6.35
C SER A 463 28.00 -34.49 5.18
N ASP A 464 26.68 -34.25 5.10
CA ASP A 464 25.82 -34.76 4.04
C ASP A 464 25.89 -33.85 2.81
N LYS A 465 26.32 -34.38 1.66
CA LYS A 465 26.53 -33.57 0.45
C LYS A 465 25.27 -32.89 -0.07
N ASP A 466 24.08 -33.47 0.15
CA ASP A 466 22.82 -32.96 -0.36
C ASP A 466 22.16 -31.93 0.57
N LEU A 467 22.45 -32.04 1.88
CA LEU A 467 21.81 -31.25 2.93
C LEU A 467 22.76 -30.34 3.71
N GLN A 468 24.07 -30.33 3.45
CA GLN A 468 25.06 -29.55 4.22
C GLN A 468 24.67 -28.07 4.33
N VAL A 469 24.26 -27.44 3.24
CA VAL A 469 23.85 -26.02 3.23
C VAL A 469 22.57 -25.80 4.04
N ASP A 470 21.59 -26.71 3.90
CA ASP A 470 20.32 -26.64 4.63
C ASP A 470 20.53 -26.83 6.14
N ALA A 471 21.41 -27.75 6.53
CA ALA A 471 21.80 -28.00 7.91
C ALA A 471 22.52 -26.80 8.55
N ILE A 472 23.44 -26.16 7.81
CA ILE A 472 24.08 -24.93 8.26
C ILE A 472 23.02 -23.86 8.52
N ARG A 473 22.12 -23.60 7.56
CA ARG A 473 21.06 -22.58 7.70
C ARG A 473 20.07 -22.87 8.82
N ALA A 474 19.80 -24.15 9.11
CA ALA A 474 18.90 -24.55 10.18
C ALA A 474 19.33 -24.04 11.56
N TYR A 475 20.64 -23.92 11.82
CA TYR A 475 21.16 -23.36 13.08
C TYR A 475 20.81 -21.89 13.30
N SER A 476 20.39 -21.16 12.27
CA SER A 476 19.83 -19.82 12.47
C SER A 476 18.54 -19.89 13.29
N ALA A 477 17.65 -20.84 13.00
CA ALA A 477 16.36 -21.01 13.65
C ALA A 477 16.42 -21.88 14.91
N ILE A 478 17.24 -22.94 14.88
CA ILE A 478 17.45 -23.88 15.98
C ILE A 478 18.72 -23.49 16.73
N GLU A 479 18.58 -23.01 17.95
CA GLU A 479 19.72 -22.56 18.74
C GLU A 479 20.54 -23.73 19.30
N ASP A 480 21.84 -23.71 19.03
CA ASP A 480 22.82 -24.58 19.62
C ASP A 480 24.15 -23.83 19.80
N ASN A 481 24.58 -23.67 21.05
CA ASN A 481 25.83 -22.99 21.39
C ASN A 481 27.07 -23.69 20.82
N ASN A 482 26.98 -24.98 20.47
CA ASN A 482 28.07 -25.74 19.83
C ASN A 482 28.12 -25.54 18.31
N ALA A 483 27.05 -25.03 17.69
CA ALA A 483 26.95 -24.91 16.23
C ALA A 483 28.09 -24.08 15.61
N PRO A 484 28.48 -22.90 16.13
CA PRO A 484 29.59 -22.13 15.57
C PRO A 484 30.88 -22.93 15.50
N LYS A 485 31.23 -23.65 16.57
CA LYS A 485 32.43 -24.49 16.62
C LYS A 485 32.36 -25.63 15.59
N LEU A 486 31.22 -26.32 15.50
CA LEU A 486 31.04 -27.42 14.56
C LEU A 486 31.18 -26.99 13.10
N ILE A 487 30.60 -25.83 12.74
CA ILE A 487 30.62 -25.33 11.37
C ILE A 487 31.99 -24.71 11.04
N LEU A 488 32.56 -23.90 11.94
CA LEU A 488 33.86 -23.23 11.73
C LEU A 488 35.02 -24.23 11.58
N ASN A 489 35.00 -25.33 12.33
CA ASN A 489 36.02 -26.40 12.19
C ASN A 489 36.03 -27.04 10.79
N ARG A 490 34.96 -26.90 10.02
CA ARG A 490 34.84 -27.42 8.65
C ARG A 490 35.04 -26.33 7.59
N TYR A 491 35.16 -25.07 7.98
CA TYR A 491 35.06 -23.93 7.08
C TYR A 491 36.01 -24.01 5.88
N ALA A 492 37.26 -24.44 6.11
CA ALA A 492 38.27 -24.56 5.07
C ALA A 492 37.89 -25.53 3.95
N SER A 493 37.17 -26.62 4.26
CA SER A 493 36.76 -27.64 3.28
C SER A 493 35.39 -27.38 2.64
N LEU A 494 34.66 -26.35 3.10
CA LEU A 494 33.37 -25.99 2.55
C LEU A 494 33.49 -25.40 1.14
N ASN A 495 32.55 -25.76 0.26
CA ASN A 495 32.40 -25.09 -1.03
C ASN A 495 31.89 -23.65 -0.86
N PHE A 496 31.87 -22.87 -1.95
CA PHE A 496 31.46 -21.46 -1.92
C PHE A 496 30.06 -21.25 -1.34
N GLN A 497 29.09 -22.09 -1.69
CA GLN A 497 27.71 -21.97 -1.19
C GLN A 497 27.62 -22.24 0.32
N ALA A 498 28.35 -23.25 0.81
CA ALA A 498 28.36 -23.60 2.22
C ALA A 498 29.16 -22.59 3.08
N LYS A 499 30.27 -22.05 2.58
CA LYS A 499 30.97 -20.91 3.22
C LYS A 499 30.05 -19.71 3.37
N ARG A 500 29.31 -19.38 2.30
CA ARG A 500 28.35 -18.29 2.31
C ARG A 500 27.22 -18.51 3.32
N ALA A 501 26.61 -19.70 3.30
CA ALA A 501 25.59 -20.06 4.28
C ALA A 501 26.12 -20.03 5.72
N THR A 502 27.39 -20.36 5.92
CA THR A 502 28.05 -20.32 7.24
C THR A 502 28.10 -18.90 7.77
N VAL A 503 28.68 -17.95 7.03
CA VAL A 503 28.83 -16.58 7.51
C VAL A 503 27.46 -15.92 7.73
N GLU A 504 26.48 -16.18 6.87
CA GLU A 504 25.09 -15.71 7.03
C GLU A 504 24.43 -16.27 8.29
N THR A 505 24.60 -17.57 8.54
CA THR A 505 24.06 -18.24 9.73
C THR A 505 24.70 -17.71 11.00
N LEU A 506 26.02 -17.54 11.01
CA LEU A 506 26.73 -17.07 12.20
C LEU A 506 26.45 -15.60 12.50
N ALA A 507 26.12 -14.78 11.50
CA ALA A 507 25.67 -13.40 11.72
C ALA A 507 24.23 -13.29 12.23
N SER A 508 23.45 -14.38 12.23
CA SER A 508 22.03 -14.33 12.58
C SER A 508 21.75 -14.24 14.09
N ARG A 509 22.78 -14.33 14.94
CA ARG A 509 22.65 -14.29 16.41
C ARG A 509 23.88 -13.67 17.04
N LYS A 510 23.71 -12.98 18.18
CA LYS A 510 24.82 -12.26 18.83
C LYS A 510 25.93 -13.19 19.33
N ASN A 511 25.58 -14.32 19.97
CA ASN A 511 26.54 -15.33 20.43
C ASN A 511 27.32 -15.95 19.25
N TYR A 512 26.63 -16.26 18.15
CA TYR A 512 27.28 -16.83 16.97
C TYR A 512 28.18 -15.81 16.27
N ALA A 513 27.72 -14.56 16.16
CA ALA A 513 28.48 -13.48 15.54
C ALA A 513 29.76 -13.18 16.32
N THR A 514 29.73 -13.32 17.64
CA THR A 514 30.92 -13.21 18.49
C THR A 514 31.95 -14.29 18.17
N GLN A 515 31.51 -15.54 17.93
CA GLN A 515 32.40 -16.64 17.51
C GLN A 515 32.94 -16.42 16.08
N LEU A 516 32.11 -15.93 15.16
CA LEU A 516 32.55 -15.54 13.81
C LEU A 516 33.60 -14.43 13.86
N LEU A 517 33.43 -13.43 14.72
CA LEU A 517 34.42 -12.38 14.93
C LEU A 517 35.76 -12.96 15.42
N GLY A 518 35.73 -13.94 16.33
CA GLY A 518 36.93 -14.68 16.74
C GLY A 518 37.59 -15.42 15.57
N ALA A 519 36.80 -16.10 14.74
CA ALA A 519 37.29 -16.79 13.55
C ALA A 519 37.89 -15.86 12.49
N ILE A 520 37.35 -14.64 12.35
CA ILE A 520 37.91 -13.59 11.48
C ILE A 520 39.26 -13.10 12.04
N LYS A 521 39.34 -12.87 13.35
CA LYS A 521 40.58 -12.42 14.02
C LYS A 521 41.71 -13.44 13.91
N ASN A 522 41.37 -14.72 13.98
CA ASN A 522 42.31 -15.83 13.89
C ASN A 522 42.47 -16.37 12.46
N GLU A 523 42.00 -15.62 11.45
CA GLU A 523 42.11 -15.93 10.01
C GLU A 523 41.52 -17.28 9.55
N THR A 524 40.76 -17.96 10.43
CA THR A 524 39.99 -19.17 10.07
C THR A 524 38.91 -18.85 9.03
N VAL A 525 38.32 -17.66 9.13
CA VAL A 525 37.43 -17.09 8.11
C VAL A 525 38.11 -15.87 7.51
N PRO A 526 38.55 -15.91 6.24
CA PRO A 526 39.14 -14.77 5.56
C PRO A 526 38.18 -13.58 5.54
N LYS A 527 38.68 -12.36 5.76
CA LYS A 527 37.86 -11.12 5.70
C LYS A 527 37.11 -10.98 4.37
N GLN A 528 37.72 -11.44 3.28
CA GLN A 528 37.17 -11.39 1.92
C GLN A 528 35.90 -12.24 1.76
N ASP A 529 35.72 -13.26 2.61
CA ASP A 529 34.53 -14.10 2.60
C ASP A 529 33.33 -13.40 3.25
N ILE A 530 33.54 -12.29 3.98
CA ILE A 530 32.50 -11.51 4.64
C ILE A 530 31.92 -10.49 3.65
N PRO A 531 30.66 -10.66 3.21
CA PRO A 531 30.05 -9.73 2.28
C PRO A 531 29.75 -8.39 2.94
N THR A 532 29.76 -7.29 2.19
CA THR A 532 29.58 -5.93 2.73
C THR A 532 28.26 -5.76 3.49
N TYR A 533 27.14 -6.33 3.01
CA TYR A 533 25.87 -6.27 3.74
C TYR A 533 25.92 -7.01 5.08
N LEU A 534 26.72 -8.07 5.17
CA LEU A 534 26.90 -8.86 6.37
C LEU A 534 27.84 -8.14 7.35
N ALA A 535 28.91 -7.53 6.86
CA ALA A 535 29.80 -6.68 7.66
C ALA A 535 29.00 -5.54 8.34
N ARG A 536 28.06 -4.92 7.61
CA ARG A 536 27.12 -3.94 8.19
C ARG A 536 26.23 -4.54 9.28
N SER A 537 25.67 -5.73 9.05
CA SER A 537 24.84 -6.44 10.04
C SER A 537 25.66 -6.81 11.30
N LEU A 538 26.90 -7.26 11.13
CA LEU A 538 27.82 -7.60 12.22
C LEU A 538 28.26 -6.36 13.01
N SER A 539 28.53 -5.24 12.34
CA SER A 539 28.80 -3.95 12.98
C SER A 539 27.59 -3.49 13.81
N GLN A 540 26.36 -3.64 13.31
CA GLN A 540 25.15 -3.34 14.08
C GLN A 540 24.96 -4.25 15.31
N LEU A 541 25.32 -5.53 15.18
CA LEU A 541 25.09 -6.54 16.21
C LEU A 541 26.17 -6.55 17.32
N LEU A 542 27.42 -6.28 16.94
CA LEU A 542 28.61 -6.37 17.82
C LEU A 542 29.21 -5.00 18.15
N GLY A 543 28.92 -3.96 17.36
CA GLY A 543 29.45 -2.61 17.54
C GLY A 543 30.97 -2.54 17.37
N LYS A 544 31.60 -1.70 18.20
CA LYS A 544 33.03 -1.36 18.11
C LYS A 544 33.97 -2.56 18.05
N SER A 545 33.63 -3.68 18.69
CA SER A 545 34.48 -4.87 18.69
C SER A 545 34.63 -5.49 17.30
N PHE A 546 33.62 -5.36 16.45
CA PHE A 546 33.68 -5.79 15.06
C PHE A 546 34.45 -4.77 14.21
N ASP A 547 34.13 -3.49 14.35
CA ASP A 547 34.76 -2.41 13.56
C ASP A 547 36.29 -2.37 13.76
N GLN A 548 36.78 -2.63 14.98
CA GLN A 548 38.22 -2.71 15.27
C GLN A 548 38.92 -3.88 14.56
N ALA A 549 38.24 -5.00 14.36
CA ALA A 549 38.84 -6.20 13.78
C ALA A 549 38.71 -6.23 12.26
N PHE A 550 37.57 -5.78 11.75
CA PHE A 550 37.23 -5.82 10.33
C PHE A 550 37.63 -4.55 9.58
N GLY A 551 37.69 -3.40 10.28
CA GLY A 551 37.84 -2.06 9.70
C GLY A 551 36.52 -1.28 9.75
N ASP A 552 36.60 0.06 9.77
CA ASP A 552 35.41 0.93 9.77
C ASP A 552 34.65 0.79 8.43
N VAL A 553 33.60 -0.01 8.43
CA VAL A 553 32.73 -0.26 7.27
C VAL A 553 32.07 1.05 6.77
N GLN A 554 31.95 2.06 7.63
CA GLN A 554 31.42 3.39 7.27
C GLN A 554 32.51 4.36 6.78
N ALA A 555 33.79 4.12 7.07
CA ALA A 555 34.88 4.99 6.62
C ALA A 555 35.00 5.02 5.08
N LEU A 556 34.68 3.91 4.41
CA LEU A 556 34.78 3.77 2.96
C LEU A 556 33.79 4.66 2.17
N THR A 557 32.81 5.28 2.83
CA THR A 557 31.79 6.12 2.18
C THR A 557 31.65 7.52 2.78
N LYS A 558 32.59 7.96 3.63
CA LYS A 558 32.52 9.28 4.31
C LYS A 558 32.46 10.46 3.35
N ASP A 559 33.18 10.40 2.22
CA ASP A 559 33.11 11.44 1.18
C ASP A 559 32.49 10.91 -0.12
N LYS A 560 31.17 10.78 -0.11
CA LYS A 560 30.38 10.31 -1.26
C LYS A 560 30.56 11.20 -2.49
N ALA A 561 30.73 12.51 -2.31
CA ALA A 561 30.88 13.47 -3.40
C ALA A 561 32.22 13.31 -4.12
N ALA A 562 33.31 13.14 -3.35
CA ALA A 562 34.62 12.83 -3.91
C ALA A 562 34.63 11.47 -4.63
N LEU A 563 33.98 10.45 -4.05
CA LEU A 563 33.86 9.13 -4.69
C LEU A 563 33.08 9.21 -6.01
N ILE A 564 31.93 9.89 -6.04
CA ILE A 564 31.17 10.09 -7.28
C ILE A 564 32.04 10.79 -8.33
N THR A 565 32.80 11.81 -7.93
CA THR A 565 33.70 12.53 -8.85
C THR A 565 34.84 11.64 -9.38
N ARG A 566 35.49 10.86 -8.50
CA ARG A 566 36.53 9.89 -8.87
C ARG A 566 36.00 8.89 -9.90
N TYR A 567 34.88 8.23 -9.59
CA TYR A 567 34.32 7.20 -10.46
C TYR A 567 33.72 7.77 -11.74
N ARG A 568 33.19 9.00 -11.73
CA ARG A 568 32.78 9.70 -12.96
C ARG A 568 33.96 9.91 -13.91
N ASN A 569 35.12 10.33 -13.38
CA ASN A 569 36.34 10.50 -14.18
C ASN A 569 36.89 9.17 -14.70
N LEU A 570 36.82 8.12 -13.88
CA LEU A 570 37.22 6.76 -14.25
C LEU A 570 36.34 6.20 -15.39
N LEU A 571 35.04 6.44 -15.34
CA LEU A 571 34.03 5.92 -16.28
C LEU A 571 33.82 6.82 -17.49
N ASN A 572 34.88 7.42 -18.04
CA ASN A 572 34.77 8.20 -19.27
C ASN A 572 34.52 7.32 -20.51
N ALA A 573 34.02 7.93 -21.58
CA ALA A 573 33.62 7.24 -22.80
C ALA A 573 34.71 6.34 -23.40
N ARG A 574 35.98 6.78 -23.37
CA ARG A 574 37.12 6.00 -23.89
C ARG A 574 37.35 4.72 -23.09
N ARG A 575 37.35 4.82 -21.75
CA ARG A 575 37.56 3.65 -20.88
C ARG A 575 36.38 2.68 -20.95
N LEU A 576 35.14 3.17 -20.95
CA LEU A 576 33.94 2.34 -21.13
C LEU A 576 33.89 1.68 -22.51
N ALA A 577 34.36 2.34 -23.58
CA ALA A 577 34.45 1.73 -24.90
C ALA A 577 35.34 0.48 -24.88
N ASN A 578 36.45 0.54 -24.14
CA ASN A 578 37.45 -0.53 -24.02
C ASN A 578 37.16 -1.56 -22.91
N GLY A 579 36.14 -1.34 -22.08
CA GLY A 579 35.75 -2.29 -21.02
C GLY A 579 35.20 -3.60 -21.59
N SER A 580 35.40 -4.70 -20.85
CA SER A 580 34.91 -6.03 -21.17
C SER A 580 33.53 -6.27 -20.55
N ALA A 581 32.51 -6.46 -21.38
CA ALA A 581 31.18 -6.82 -20.90
C ALA A 581 31.10 -8.26 -20.36
N HIS A 582 32.00 -9.15 -20.78
CA HIS A 582 32.08 -10.53 -20.28
C HIS A 582 32.60 -10.54 -18.84
N GLU A 583 33.73 -9.87 -18.58
CA GLU A 583 34.26 -9.71 -17.20
C GLU A 583 33.29 -8.89 -16.34
N GLY A 584 32.62 -7.91 -16.93
CA GLY A 584 31.58 -7.15 -16.27
C GLY A 584 30.40 -7.99 -15.80
N ARG A 585 30.00 -8.99 -16.59
CA ARG A 585 28.96 -9.95 -16.18
C ARG A 585 29.41 -10.77 -14.97
N LYS A 586 30.65 -11.24 -14.95
CA LYS A 586 31.22 -11.96 -13.81
C LYS A 586 31.20 -11.11 -12.53
N MET A 587 31.53 -9.81 -12.65
CA MET A 587 31.43 -8.87 -11.53
C MET A 587 30.00 -8.63 -11.08
N PHE A 588 29.05 -8.53 -12.02
CA PHE A 588 27.63 -8.44 -11.67
C PHE A 588 27.16 -9.68 -10.90
N GLU A 589 27.53 -10.88 -11.34
CA GLU A 589 27.16 -12.13 -10.66
C GLU A 589 27.72 -12.21 -9.23
N LEU A 590 28.93 -11.71 -9.02
CA LEU A 590 29.58 -11.67 -7.71
C LEU A 590 28.98 -10.64 -6.75
N VAL A 591 28.71 -9.43 -7.24
CA VAL A 591 28.41 -8.25 -6.40
C VAL A 591 26.91 -7.95 -6.34
N CYS A 592 26.22 -8.02 -7.48
CA CYS A 592 24.88 -7.45 -7.65
C CYS A 592 23.79 -8.52 -7.76
N ALA A 593 24.09 -9.68 -8.35
CA ALA A 593 23.09 -10.69 -8.69
C ALA A 593 22.44 -11.36 -7.47
N SER A 594 23.01 -11.23 -6.27
CA SER A 594 22.35 -11.67 -5.03
C SER A 594 21.07 -10.89 -4.73
N CYS A 595 20.99 -9.63 -5.19
CA CYS A 595 19.88 -8.73 -4.91
C CYS A 595 19.10 -8.33 -6.16
N HIS A 596 19.78 -8.13 -7.30
CA HIS A 596 19.18 -7.57 -8.52
C HIS A 596 19.05 -8.58 -9.64
N GLN A 597 18.02 -8.40 -10.47
CA GLN A 597 17.89 -9.08 -11.75
C GLN A 597 18.44 -8.24 -12.90
N ILE A 598 19.00 -8.89 -13.91
CA ILE A 598 19.24 -8.32 -15.23
C ILE A 598 19.04 -9.42 -16.29
N TYR A 599 18.28 -9.12 -17.33
CA TYR A 599 17.85 -10.08 -18.36
C TYR A 599 17.25 -11.37 -17.76
N GLY A 600 16.46 -11.23 -16.69
CA GLY A 600 15.82 -12.34 -15.99
C GLY A 600 16.74 -13.21 -15.12
N LYS A 601 18.02 -12.87 -14.96
CA LYS A 601 18.98 -13.58 -14.10
C LYS A 601 19.33 -12.76 -12.86
N GLY A 602 19.41 -13.40 -11.69
CA GLY A 602 19.71 -12.77 -10.40
C GLY A 602 18.54 -12.76 -9.41
N GLY A 603 18.72 -12.07 -8.29
CA GLY A 603 17.81 -12.01 -7.15
C GLY A 603 16.70 -10.94 -7.28
N LYS A 604 15.65 -11.07 -6.46
CA LYS A 604 14.46 -10.20 -6.47
C LYS A 604 14.32 -9.37 -5.19
N ILE A 605 15.44 -8.92 -4.64
CA ILE A 605 15.47 -8.08 -3.43
C ILE A 605 15.46 -6.61 -3.83
N GLY A 606 16.35 -6.24 -4.75
CA GLY A 606 16.37 -4.95 -5.42
C GLY A 606 15.55 -4.99 -6.72
N PRO A 607 15.34 -3.83 -7.36
CA PRO A 607 14.65 -3.74 -8.65
C PRO A 607 15.36 -4.52 -9.77
N ASP A 608 14.59 -4.93 -10.77
CA ASP A 608 15.11 -5.44 -12.04
C ASP A 608 15.82 -4.29 -12.79
N LEU A 609 17.10 -4.50 -13.09
CA LEU A 609 17.93 -3.50 -13.75
C LEU A 609 17.70 -3.46 -15.26
N THR A 610 17.11 -4.48 -15.89
CA THR A 610 16.97 -4.60 -17.36
C THR A 610 16.36 -3.36 -18.02
N GLY A 611 15.34 -2.76 -17.40
CA GLY A 611 14.67 -1.53 -17.87
C GLY A 611 15.05 -0.25 -17.13
N SER A 612 16.05 -0.29 -16.24
CA SER A 612 16.50 0.89 -15.50
C SER A 612 17.25 1.89 -16.40
N ASN A 613 17.48 3.11 -15.91
CA ASN A 613 18.25 4.18 -16.59
C ASN A 613 19.77 3.88 -16.68
N ARG A 614 20.13 2.65 -17.08
CA ARG A 614 21.50 2.11 -17.06
C ARG A 614 22.43 2.79 -18.07
N GLY A 615 21.90 3.53 -19.04
CA GLY A 615 22.71 4.36 -19.93
C GLY A 615 23.31 5.59 -19.23
N ASN A 616 22.76 6.01 -18.09
CA ASN A 616 23.18 7.20 -17.37
C ASN A 616 24.18 6.84 -16.26
N ILE A 617 25.43 7.29 -16.41
CA ILE A 617 26.52 7.03 -15.45
C ILE A 617 26.23 7.69 -14.10
N ASP A 618 25.68 8.91 -14.08
CA ASP A 618 25.35 9.61 -12.84
C ASP A 618 24.27 8.87 -12.06
N TYR A 619 23.29 8.30 -12.76
CA TYR A 619 22.28 7.43 -12.15
C TYR A 619 22.89 6.18 -11.53
N ILE A 620 23.79 5.48 -12.25
CA ILE A 620 24.46 4.28 -11.73
C ILE A 620 25.30 4.63 -10.49
N LEU A 621 26.14 5.68 -10.59
CA LEU A 621 27.04 6.07 -9.50
C LEU A 621 26.29 6.53 -8.26
N LEU A 622 25.22 7.31 -8.43
CA LEU A 622 24.39 7.73 -7.30
C LEU A 622 23.83 6.53 -6.55
N ASN A 623 23.25 5.56 -7.26
CA ASN A 623 22.66 4.37 -6.62
C ASN A 623 23.71 3.42 -6.03
N MET A 624 24.91 3.33 -6.61
CA MET A 624 25.97 2.43 -6.10
C MET A 624 26.78 3.01 -4.94
N ILE A 625 26.97 4.34 -4.91
CA ILE A 625 27.78 5.03 -3.90
C ILE A 625 26.91 5.55 -2.76
N ASP A 626 25.70 6.03 -3.08
CA ASP A 626 24.72 6.51 -2.11
C ASP A 626 23.35 5.85 -2.29
N PRO A 627 23.25 4.51 -2.13
CA PRO A 627 21.98 3.79 -2.25
C PRO A 627 20.91 4.27 -1.26
N SER A 628 21.30 5.01 -0.22
CA SER A 628 20.39 5.54 0.80
C SER A 628 19.96 7.00 0.57
N ALA A 629 20.37 7.63 -0.55
CA ALA A 629 20.02 9.02 -0.88
C ALA A 629 18.50 9.22 -1.06
N ASP A 630 17.85 8.25 -1.71
CA ASP A 630 16.41 8.21 -1.93
C ASP A 630 15.95 6.73 -1.96
N VAL A 631 15.32 6.28 -0.87
CA VAL A 631 14.94 4.87 -0.69
C VAL A 631 13.42 4.75 -0.65
N PRO A 632 12.80 4.19 -1.71
CA PRO A 632 11.39 3.82 -1.66
C PRO A 632 11.11 2.88 -0.48
N ASP A 633 9.94 3.01 0.15
CA ASP A 633 9.61 2.24 1.36
C ASP A 633 9.78 0.72 1.20
N ALA A 634 9.52 0.19 0.00
CA ALA A 634 9.68 -1.23 -0.32
C ALA A 634 11.13 -1.74 -0.22
N TYR A 635 12.13 -0.86 -0.32
CA TYR A 635 13.56 -1.21 -0.28
C TYR A 635 14.25 -0.79 1.02
N LYS A 636 13.50 -0.19 1.96
CA LYS A 636 14.01 0.14 3.29
C LYS A 636 14.35 -1.15 4.05
N GLN A 637 15.52 -1.12 4.69
CA GLN A 637 15.97 -2.23 5.51
C GLN A 637 15.10 -2.36 6.75
N VAL A 638 14.62 -3.58 7.01
CA VAL A 638 13.86 -3.97 8.20
C VAL A 638 14.69 -4.94 9.02
N MET A 639 14.89 -4.59 10.28
CA MET A 639 15.61 -5.39 11.26
C MET A 639 14.61 -5.94 12.26
N ILE A 640 14.63 -7.25 12.46
CA ILE A 640 13.78 -7.96 13.41
C ILE A 640 14.69 -8.70 14.39
N ASN A 641 14.58 -8.37 15.68
CA ASN A 641 15.04 -9.26 16.74
C ASN A 641 13.86 -10.15 17.14
N THR A 642 14.06 -11.46 17.19
CA THR A 642 13.04 -12.40 17.64
C THR A 642 13.19 -12.73 19.12
N ASN A 643 12.13 -13.29 19.72
CA ASN A 643 12.12 -13.73 21.11
C ASN A 643 13.11 -14.86 21.39
N ASN A 644 13.46 -15.66 20.38
CA ASN A 644 14.49 -16.71 20.45
C ASN A 644 15.89 -16.20 20.06
N GLY A 645 16.13 -14.88 20.05
CA GLY A 645 17.48 -14.31 19.89
C GLY A 645 18.02 -14.22 18.46
N GLN A 646 17.19 -14.45 17.44
CA GLN A 646 17.59 -14.25 16.04
C GLN A 646 17.57 -12.76 15.69
N PHE A 647 18.58 -12.31 14.96
CA PHE A 647 18.68 -11.02 14.32
C PHE A 647 18.51 -11.21 12.81
N LEU A 648 17.36 -10.78 12.30
CA LEU A 648 16.96 -10.93 10.91
C LEU A 648 16.96 -9.57 10.24
N VAL A 649 17.55 -9.50 9.04
CA VAL A 649 17.71 -8.27 8.28
C VAL A 649 17.27 -8.50 6.84
N GLY A 650 16.26 -7.76 6.38
CA GLY A 650 15.70 -7.91 5.03
C GLY A 650 14.79 -6.75 4.65
N THR A 651 14.05 -6.89 3.55
CA THR A 651 12.91 -6.02 3.22
C THR A 651 11.61 -6.77 3.48
N ILE A 652 10.47 -6.07 3.55
CA ILE A 652 9.18 -6.75 3.73
C ILE A 652 8.70 -7.22 2.36
N ALA A 653 8.62 -8.54 2.16
CA ALA A 653 7.96 -9.11 0.98
C ALA A 653 6.44 -9.05 1.14
N GLU A 654 5.95 -9.52 2.29
CA GLU A 654 4.52 -9.66 2.59
C GLU A 654 4.31 -9.41 4.08
N GLU A 655 3.19 -8.82 4.47
CA GLU A 655 2.83 -8.65 5.87
C GLU A 655 1.30 -8.70 6.02
N ASP A 656 0.83 -9.49 6.97
CA ASP A 656 -0.59 -9.58 7.34
C ASP A 656 -0.79 -9.36 8.85
N GLY A 657 -1.98 -9.66 9.37
CA GLY A 657 -2.30 -9.47 10.78
C GLY A 657 -1.59 -10.42 11.75
N GLN A 658 -0.85 -11.43 11.28
CA GLN A 658 -0.20 -12.46 12.11
C GLN A 658 1.29 -12.62 11.81
N ARG A 659 1.72 -12.44 10.56
CA ARG A 659 3.11 -12.69 10.14
C ARG A 659 3.70 -11.54 9.32
N VAL A 660 5.02 -11.51 9.31
CA VAL A 660 5.86 -10.72 8.41
C VAL A 660 6.71 -11.70 7.62
N VAL A 661 6.69 -11.61 6.30
CA VAL A 661 7.61 -12.33 5.43
C VAL A 661 8.73 -11.37 5.05
N LEU A 662 9.93 -11.61 5.58
CA LEU A 662 11.12 -10.88 5.20
C LEU A 662 11.71 -11.48 3.91
N ASN A 663 12.02 -10.62 2.96
CA ASN A 663 12.89 -10.94 1.84
C ASN A 663 14.34 -10.69 2.28
N MET A 664 15.09 -11.75 2.53
CA MET A 664 16.48 -11.70 2.95
C MET A 664 17.39 -12.16 1.80
N VAL A 665 18.69 -11.89 1.90
CA VAL A 665 19.65 -12.39 0.92
C VAL A 665 19.63 -13.92 0.94
N GLY A 666 19.29 -14.54 -0.20
CA GLY A 666 19.29 -16.00 -0.38
C GLY A 666 18.05 -16.75 0.11
N LEU A 667 17.16 -16.14 0.90
CA LEU A 667 15.92 -16.79 1.36
C LEU A 667 14.81 -15.80 1.75
N LYS A 668 13.56 -16.26 1.70
CA LYS A 668 12.43 -15.59 2.37
C LYS A 668 12.21 -16.22 3.74
N GLN A 669 12.06 -15.38 4.76
CA GLN A 669 11.83 -15.82 6.14
C GLN A 669 10.46 -15.34 6.61
N THR A 670 9.57 -16.27 6.95
CA THR A 670 8.32 -15.95 7.63
C THR A 670 8.57 -15.86 9.14
N VAL A 671 8.17 -14.74 9.74
CA VAL A 671 8.27 -14.47 11.18
C VAL A 671 6.88 -14.14 11.69
N LEU A 672 6.39 -14.90 12.68
CA LEU A 672 5.16 -14.52 13.36
C LEU A 672 5.38 -13.23 14.15
N LYS A 673 4.40 -12.32 14.13
CA LYS A 673 4.46 -11.09 14.93
C LYS A 673 4.60 -11.36 16.42
N SER A 674 4.05 -12.48 16.90
CA SER A 674 4.22 -12.95 18.28
C SER A 674 5.65 -13.39 18.61
N ASP A 675 6.48 -13.70 17.60
CA ASP A 675 7.88 -14.06 17.79
C ASP A 675 8.80 -12.85 17.71
N ILE A 676 8.30 -11.67 17.33
CA ILE A 676 9.10 -10.45 17.18
C ILE A 676 9.27 -9.81 18.56
N LYS A 677 10.52 -9.72 19.02
CA LYS A 677 10.89 -8.95 20.22
C LYS A 677 10.95 -7.46 19.89
N THR A 678 11.65 -7.10 18.82
CA THR A 678 11.73 -5.71 18.34
C THR A 678 11.76 -5.69 16.81
N ARG A 679 11.13 -4.69 16.21
CA ARG A 679 11.22 -4.40 14.77
C ARG A 679 11.62 -2.95 14.55
N THR A 680 12.61 -2.74 13.71
CA THR A 680 13.08 -1.40 13.33
C THR A 680 13.09 -1.28 11.82
N VAL A 681 12.41 -0.27 11.28
CA VAL A 681 12.52 0.11 9.88
C VAL A 681 13.60 1.18 9.78
N SER A 682 14.71 0.85 9.14
CA SER A 682 15.82 1.78 8.91
C SER A 682 15.49 2.69 7.72
N PRO A 683 15.87 3.98 7.76
CA PRO A 683 15.83 4.83 6.57
C PRO A 683 16.86 4.39 5.50
N MET A 684 17.81 3.51 5.87
CA MET A 684 18.85 3.03 4.98
C MET A 684 18.32 2.00 3.98
N SER A 685 18.93 1.98 2.80
CA SER A 685 18.66 0.98 1.78
C SER A 685 19.18 -0.40 2.20
N MET A 686 18.46 -1.44 1.77
CA MET A 686 18.97 -2.81 1.85
C MET A 686 20.25 -2.99 1.02
N MET A 687 20.43 -2.23 -0.06
CA MET A 687 21.68 -2.19 -0.82
C MET A 687 22.81 -1.61 0.05
N PRO A 688 23.94 -2.33 0.21
CA PRO A 688 25.05 -1.85 1.02
C PRO A 688 25.82 -0.72 0.31
N GLU A 689 26.37 0.20 1.10
CA GLU A 689 27.35 1.18 0.61
C GLU A 689 28.74 0.53 0.50
N GLY A 690 29.69 1.19 -0.16
CA GLY A 690 31.08 0.71 -0.23
C GLY A 690 31.33 -0.44 -1.19
N LEU A 691 30.40 -0.69 -2.14
CA LEU A 691 30.55 -1.73 -3.16
C LEU A 691 31.70 -1.45 -4.14
N LEU A 692 31.81 -0.21 -4.65
CA LEU A 692 32.82 0.15 -5.65
C LEU A 692 34.25 0.22 -5.09
N PRO A 693 34.51 0.77 -3.89
CA PRO A 693 35.87 0.81 -3.32
C PRO A 693 36.50 -0.57 -3.09
N ALA A 694 35.68 -1.62 -3.01
CA ALA A 694 36.16 -3.00 -2.87
C ALA A 694 36.61 -3.63 -4.21
N LEU A 695 36.43 -2.94 -5.33
CA LEU A 695 36.76 -3.42 -6.68
C LEU A 695 37.95 -2.64 -7.26
N SER A 696 38.75 -3.30 -8.10
CA SER A 696 39.77 -2.61 -8.89
C SER A 696 39.15 -1.70 -9.95
N ASP A 697 39.90 -0.70 -10.41
CA ASP A 697 39.40 0.24 -11.42
C ASP A 697 38.93 -0.46 -12.71
N THR A 698 39.64 -1.51 -13.15
CA THR A 698 39.24 -2.34 -14.31
C THR A 698 37.92 -3.06 -14.03
N GLN A 699 37.77 -3.68 -12.86
CA GLN A 699 36.52 -4.37 -12.48
C GLN A 699 35.33 -3.42 -12.45
N VAL A 700 35.52 -2.17 -12.00
CA VAL A 700 34.46 -1.15 -12.01
C VAL A 700 34.08 -0.74 -13.42
N ILE A 701 35.07 -0.51 -14.31
CA ILE A 701 34.84 -0.19 -15.72
C ILE A 701 34.05 -1.32 -16.40
N ASP A 702 34.48 -2.56 -16.21
CA ASP A 702 33.86 -3.75 -16.81
C ASP A 702 32.44 -3.94 -16.29
N LEU A 703 32.22 -3.81 -14.97
CA LEU A 703 30.89 -3.90 -14.36
C LEU A 703 29.92 -2.87 -14.96
N VAL A 704 30.32 -1.60 -15.04
CA VAL A 704 29.47 -0.54 -15.60
C VAL A 704 29.25 -0.74 -17.10
N LYS A 705 30.26 -1.22 -17.85
CA LYS A 705 30.12 -1.59 -19.25
C LYS A 705 29.07 -2.69 -19.43
N TYR A 706 29.08 -3.73 -18.61
CA TYR A 706 28.05 -4.77 -18.64
C TYR A 706 26.68 -4.21 -18.28
N LEU A 707 26.58 -3.37 -17.24
CA LEU A 707 25.32 -2.70 -16.88
C LEU A 707 24.78 -1.83 -18.03
N GLN A 708 25.60 -1.29 -18.92
CA GLN A 708 25.16 -0.49 -20.08
C GLN A 708 24.73 -1.32 -21.31
N THR A 709 24.87 -2.64 -21.28
CA THR A 709 24.46 -3.50 -22.40
C THR A 709 22.95 -3.42 -22.65
N LYS A 710 22.49 -3.79 -23.85
CA LYS A 710 21.05 -3.90 -24.19
C LYS A 710 20.55 -5.35 -24.26
N LYS A 711 21.46 -6.32 -24.20
CA LYS A 711 21.19 -7.76 -24.27
C LYS A 711 22.14 -8.50 -23.35
N GLN A 712 21.77 -9.73 -22.98
CA GLN A 712 22.62 -10.61 -22.19
C GLN A 712 23.94 -10.90 -22.92
N VAL A 713 25.03 -10.94 -22.16
CA VAL A 713 26.39 -11.25 -22.64
C VAL A 713 26.79 -12.61 -22.05
N ALA A 714 27.59 -13.42 -22.74
CA ALA A 714 28.05 -14.69 -22.18
C ALA A 714 28.96 -14.47 -20.96
N LEU A 715 29.05 -15.46 -20.07
CA LEU A 715 30.12 -15.46 -19.07
C LEU A 715 31.47 -15.68 -19.75
N PRO A 716 32.58 -15.18 -19.17
CA PRO A 716 33.92 -15.52 -19.61
C PRO A 716 34.19 -17.03 -19.64
#